data_AF-A0AB74J2R6-F1
#
_entry.id   AF-A0AB74J2R6-F1
#
_cell.length_a   1.000
_cell.length_b   1.000
_cell.length_c   1.000
_cell.angle_alpha   90.00
_cell.angle_beta   90.00
_cell.angle_gamma   90.00
#
_symmetry.space_group_name_H-M   'P 1'
#
loop_
_entity.id
_entity.type
_entity.pdbx_description
1 polymer ?
#
loop_
_entity_poly.entity_id
_entity_poly.type
_entity_poly.pdbx_seq_one_letter_code
_entity_poly.pdbx_strand_id
1 'polypeptide(L)'
;MDGPSSDVYLNPATIGAAERPSYQKSGFSLDTGIDLGSQPVGRLVDRHLDISFFGTDAAAHTRRSVGCVARPGAVASTLHDLLRESVSHMRALEFASALALLYIKPAPRGSVNFPSSLWEFRLPPTEWINMSSHGVMSKLKRSLWQGNGPDYERVDLEDGFEKEHTNKRSSRHAKPVIITLAFLLTIFLFLTSGRKSTKPAVSLKETLPPAYLRMVYPARQADANFCKIILSGAILNYPEPMLIGFEGKNKHENTDSTLDLAERISQKTSILGIDKHLRNISATRDEDLVVIADGLNTWFQLRPQTLLDRYFESNRNADARIRKELGIMADTLKIHQTIIFGAQRDCSPWNAEDPACSVVPESSLPKDIYGPLTDVEAGEKQDRFTKHRPRYISPGFAIGPLGAMRKLYAEAAKRAMGDEHLQEGGKVLGQIFAEQEMARESHKAKPGSAFQGLSAWLSSFWESPSAVADRQAQQLKETDLSREFGIGLDYASGLAFEAPHADGDMEWVKFGDSASVHAANAKHGISDSRISNIGPDVGASLPPFWTYSHETLPSRSTPWTNVSLLTNVWTGVTPAIIQHDINNYKTDSLRESWWSNIWYQKYGRKMFDVHVQSPIGPVAISGYDAASRRQWWSAEDWKGGARNETRFWWRYEDVCGGTEQEVFRDKKGPWYLPSNH
;
A
#
# COMPACT_ATOMS: atom_id res chain seq x y z
N MET A 1 54.58 -16.64 -10.50
CA MET A 1 55.37 -16.31 -9.30
C MET A 1 54.40 -15.78 -8.29
N ASP A 2 54.59 -16.24 -7.06
CA ASP A 2 53.49 -16.50 -6.15
C ASP A 2 53.44 -15.46 -5.03
N GLY A 3 52.39 -15.51 -4.19
CA GLY A 3 52.15 -14.52 -3.13
C GLY A 3 52.96 -14.78 -1.84
N PRO A 4 52.43 -14.47 -0.62
CA PRO A 4 51.04 -14.14 -0.31
C PRO A 4 50.79 -12.97 0.68
N SER A 5 49.49 -12.65 0.80
CA SER A 5 48.73 -12.08 1.93
C SER A 5 49.42 -11.63 3.24
N SER A 6 48.98 -10.46 3.74
CA SER A 6 48.69 -10.27 5.17
C SER A 6 47.66 -9.13 5.40
N ASP A 7 46.52 -9.41 6.04
CA ASP A 7 45.56 -8.40 6.50
C ASP A 7 46.02 -7.74 7.82
N VAL A 8 45.79 -6.42 7.97
CA VAL A 8 45.91 -5.72 9.26
C VAL A 8 44.79 -4.69 9.42
N TYR A 9 43.93 -4.87 10.42
CA TYR A 9 43.00 -3.85 10.90
C TYR A 9 43.76 -2.74 11.65
N LEU A 10 43.46 -1.47 11.37
CA LEU A 10 43.87 -0.35 12.22
C LEU A 10 42.68 0.55 12.58
N ASN A 11 42.60 0.88 13.87
CA ASN A 11 41.56 1.70 14.49
C ASN A 11 42.20 3.05 14.92
N PRO A 12 41.79 4.21 14.38
CA PRO A 12 42.45 5.48 14.67
C PRO A 12 41.89 6.14 15.94
N ALA A 13 42.74 6.34 16.94
CA ALA A 13 42.44 7.13 18.13
C ALA A 13 43.56 8.16 18.41
N THR A 14 43.15 9.41 18.65
CA THR A 14 43.91 10.47 19.36
C THR A 14 45.36 10.78 18.93
N ILE A 15 45.48 11.64 17.91
CA ILE A 15 46.45 12.76 17.83
C ILE A 15 45.65 13.94 17.24
N GLY A 16 45.79 15.21 17.61
CA GLY A 16 46.67 15.91 18.55
C GLY A 16 46.82 17.35 18.06
N ALA A 17 46.69 18.36 18.92
CA ALA A 17 46.52 19.75 18.48
C ALA A 17 47.81 20.43 17.99
N ALA A 18 47.66 21.36 17.02
CA ALA A 18 48.68 22.32 16.60
C ALA A 18 48.01 23.66 16.24
N GLU A 19 48.77 24.76 16.31
CA GLU A 19 48.20 26.12 16.42
C GLU A 19 48.23 26.96 15.12
N ARG A 20 47.74 28.21 15.22
CA ARG A 20 47.69 29.22 14.14
C ARG A 20 49.08 29.86 13.89
N PRO A 21 49.29 30.56 12.76
CA PRO A 21 48.95 31.99 12.65
C PRO A 21 48.21 32.32 11.32
N SER A 22 47.07 33.00 11.30
CA SER A 22 46.89 34.47 11.46
C SER A 22 47.76 35.35 10.54
N TYR A 23 47.14 35.95 9.52
CA TYR A 23 47.64 37.14 8.81
C TYR A 23 46.49 38.10 8.48
N GLN A 24 46.73 39.41 8.54
CA GLN A 24 45.71 40.45 8.41
C GLN A 24 46.30 41.74 7.83
N LYS A 25 45.68 42.28 6.76
CA LYS A 25 45.79 43.64 6.18
C LYS A 25 44.72 43.72 5.07
N SER A 26 43.74 44.63 4.93
CA SER A 26 43.48 46.03 5.34
C SER A 26 43.70 47.05 4.19
N GLY A 27 42.63 47.74 3.78
CA GLY A 27 42.61 48.82 2.78
C GLY A 27 41.35 48.75 1.90
N PHE A 28 40.23 49.41 2.21
CA PHE A 28 39.88 50.82 1.95
C PHE A 28 39.74 51.22 0.46
N SER A 29 38.49 51.42 0.00
CA SER A 29 37.92 52.77 -0.18
C SER A 29 36.39 52.70 -0.32
N LEU A 30 35.70 53.82 -0.10
CA LEU A 30 34.35 54.09 -0.64
C LEU A 30 34.47 55.06 -1.82
N ASP A 31 33.53 54.99 -2.76
CA ASP A 31 32.72 56.11 -3.26
C ASP A 31 31.53 55.51 -4.06
N THR A 32 30.27 55.81 -3.76
CA THR A 32 29.48 57.02 -4.12
C THR A 32 29.34 57.24 -5.65
N GLY A 33 28.08 57.33 -6.11
CA GLY A 33 27.76 57.50 -7.54
C GLY A 33 26.37 56.98 -7.91
N ILE A 34 25.41 57.89 -8.06
CA ILE A 34 24.11 57.66 -8.72
C ILE A 34 24.14 58.49 -10.00
N ASP A 35 23.86 57.91 -11.18
CA ASP A 35 22.81 58.49 -12.04
C ASP A 35 22.32 57.63 -13.24
N LEU A 36 21.22 58.15 -13.80
CA LEU A 36 20.38 57.74 -14.93
C LEU A 36 21.09 57.19 -16.19
N GLY A 37 20.47 56.15 -16.74
CA GLY A 37 20.90 55.48 -17.97
C GLY A 37 20.59 56.19 -19.30
N SER A 38 20.92 55.48 -20.38
CA SER A 38 20.45 55.73 -21.75
C SER A 38 20.60 54.46 -22.61
N GLN A 39 19.66 54.25 -23.55
CA GLN A 39 19.89 53.34 -24.69
C GLN A 39 20.69 54.08 -25.78
N PRO A 40 21.32 53.34 -26.70
CA PRO A 40 20.83 53.47 -28.07
C PRO A 40 20.72 52.14 -28.86
N VAL A 41 19.85 52.15 -29.87
CA VAL A 41 19.66 51.08 -30.88
C VAL A 41 20.83 51.06 -31.88
N GLY A 42 21.33 49.88 -32.26
CA GLY A 42 22.67 49.77 -32.89
C GLY A 42 22.96 48.67 -33.94
N ARG A 43 22.01 48.30 -34.81
CA ARG A 43 22.19 47.57 -36.10
C ARG A 43 22.82 46.16 -36.15
N LEU A 44 22.36 45.43 -37.18
CA LEU A 44 22.92 44.20 -37.72
C LEU A 44 24.41 44.34 -38.12
N VAL A 45 25.17 43.26 -37.96
CA VAL A 45 26.24 42.88 -38.88
C VAL A 45 26.08 41.40 -39.21
N ASP A 46 25.94 41.10 -40.50
CA ASP A 46 25.84 39.74 -41.02
C ASP A 46 27.23 39.11 -41.13
N ARG A 47 27.37 37.82 -40.79
CA ARG A 47 28.58 37.02 -41.07
C ARG A 47 28.22 35.55 -41.30
N HIS A 48 27.99 35.21 -42.57
CA HIS A 48 28.30 33.87 -43.07
C HIS A 48 29.76 33.50 -42.75
N LEU A 49 29.99 32.23 -42.39
CA LEU A 49 31.27 31.57 -42.58
C LEU A 49 31.08 30.05 -42.62
N ASP A 50 30.55 29.56 -43.75
CA ASP A 50 30.81 28.19 -44.16
C ASP A 50 32.31 28.00 -44.39
N ILE A 51 32.85 26.89 -43.89
CA ILE A 51 33.90 26.11 -44.55
C ILE A 51 33.87 24.70 -43.95
N SER A 52 33.79 23.70 -44.83
CA SER A 52 33.87 22.28 -44.50
C SER A 52 35.23 21.72 -44.91
N PHE A 53 35.77 20.75 -44.16
CA PHE A 53 35.96 19.37 -44.65
C PHE A 53 36.87 18.50 -43.74
N PHE A 54 36.61 17.18 -43.83
CA PHE A 54 37.45 16.01 -43.53
C PHE A 54 38.36 15.95 -42.28
N GLY A 55 38.14 14.89 -41.52
CA GLY A 55 39.00 14.43 -40.43
C GLY A 55 38.58 13.02 -39.98
N THR A 56 38.70 12.02 -40.85
CA THR A 56 38.49 10.62 -40.49
C THR A 56 39.67 10.09 -39.71
N ASP A 57 39.44 9.46 -38.56
CA ASP A 57 40.38 8.44 -38.06
C ASP A 57 39.68 7.37 -37.23
N ALA A 58 40.28 6.18 -37.13
CA ALA A 58 39.61 4.99 -36.58
C ALA A 58 40.55 4.08 -35.76
N ALA A 59 40.23 3.90 -34.47
CA ALA A 59 40.73 2.83 -33.61
C ALA A 59 39.56 2.36 -32.72
N ALA A 60 39.05 1.13 -32.72
CA ALA A 60 39.56 -0.22 -33.00
C ALA A 60 40.23 -0.91 -31.79
N HIS A 61 39.63 -2.04 -31.39
CA HIS A 61 40.03 -2.96 -30.31
C HIS A 61 39.94 -2.41 -28.86
N THR A 62 39.71 -3.23 -27.82
CA THR A 62 39.71 -4.72 -27.76
C THR A 62 38.39 -5.33 -27.30
N ARG A 63 37.89 -6.35 -28.03
CA ARG A 63 37.07 -7.41 -27.41
C ARG A 63 37.95 -8.28 -26.53
N ARG A 64 37.44 -8.76 -25.38
CA ARG A 64 37.94 -9.97 -24.71
C ARG A 64 36.85 -11.03 -24.64
N SER A 65 36.93 -12.00 -25.55
CA SER A 65 36.30 -13.30 -25.35
C SER A 65 37.16 -14.14 -24.41
N VAL A 66 36.52 -14.81 -23.44
CA VAL A 66 37.10 -15.98 -22.76
C VAL A 66 36.17 -17.14 -23.07
N GLY A 67 36.69 -18.15 -23.76
CA GLY A 67 35.91 -19.29 -24.24
C GLY A 67 35.78 -20.40 -23.21
N CYS A 68 34.79 -21.27 -23.39
CA CYS A 68 34.67 -22.51 -22.64
C CYS A 68 35.86 -23.44 -22.89
N VAL A 69 36.33 -24.13 -21.86
CA VAL A 69 37.18 -25.31 -22.00
C VAL A 69 36.49 -26.48 -21.32
N ALA A 70 36.08 -27.46 -22.11
CA ALA A 70 35.56 -28.74 -21.62
C ALA A 70 36.67 -29.80 -21.60
N ARG A 71 36.59 -30.75 -20.65
CA ARG A 71 37.29 -32.05 -20.72
C ARG A 71 36.39 -33.18 -20.19
N PRO A 72 36.62 -34.45 -20.61
CA PRO A 72 35.49 -35.36 -20.87
C PRO A 72 35.59 -36.77 -20.22
N GLY A 73 34.54 -37.58 -20.44
CA GLY A 73 34.38 -38.98 -20.01
C GLY A 73 33.02 -39.16 -19.32
N ALA A 74 31.95 -39.71 -19.91
CA ALA A 74 31.76 -41.05 -20.54
C ALA A 74 31.81 -42.18 -19.47
N VAL A 75 30.94 -43.20 -19.45
CA VAL A 75 30.06 -43.84 -20.46
C VAL A 75 28.67 -44.10 -19.80
N ALA A 76 27.49 -43.89 -20.41
CA ALA A 76 26.67 -44.86 -21.16
C ALA A 76 26.65 -46.33 -20.62
N SER A 77 25.57 -47.13 -20.67
CA SER A 77 24.16 -46.90 -21.07
C SER A 77 23.24 -48.09 -20.70
N THR A 78 21.93 -47.95 -20.98
CA THR A 78 20.96 -49.01 -21.40
C THR A 78 20.42 -50.08 -20.41
N LEU A 79 19.20 -50.55 -20.76
CA LEU A 79 18.39 -51.67 -20.21
C LEU A 79 17.88 -51.51 -18.77
N HIS A 80 16.60 -51.70 -18.43
CA HIS A 80 15.47 -52.47 -19.00
C HIS A 80 15.54 -53.99 -18.78
N ASP A 81 14.42 -54.56 -18.35
CA ASP A 81 14.15 -55.95 -17.95
C ASP A 81 14.78 -56.52 -16.65
N LEU A 82 14.01 -57.45 -16.05
CA LEU A 82 14.12 -58.15 -14.75
C LEU A 82 13.43 -57.45 -13.55
N LEU A 83 12.31 -57.94 -13.01
CA LEU A 83 11.41 -59.05 -13.42
C LEU A 83 9.93 -58.73 -13.12
N ARG A 84 9.04 -59.49 -13.75
CA ARG A 84 7.57 -59.46 -13.60
C ARG A 84 7.10 -60.77 -12.97
N GLU A 85 6.27 -60.70 -11.93
CA GLU A 85 5.26 -61.70 -11.51
C GLU A 85 4.50 -61.15 -10.28
N SER A 86 3.25 -61.49 -9.95
CA SER A 86 2.22 -62.30 -10.65
C SER A 86 0.80 -61.77 -10.28
N VAL A 87 -0.24 -62.22 -10.99
CA VAL A 87 -1.64 -61.73 -10.83
C VAL A 87 -2.55 -62.79 -10.20
N SER A 88 -3.67 -62.34 -9.60
CA SER A 88 -4.92 -63.08 -9.29
C SER A 88 -5.09 -63.66 -7.88
N HIS A 89 -6.20 -63.29 -7.20
CA HIS A 89 -7.40 -64.13 -7.20
C HIS A 89 -8.68 -63.35 -6.80
N MET A 90 -9.84 -64.02 -6.80
CA MET A 90 -11.19 -63.43 -6.86
C MET A 90 -12.22 -64.30 -6.09
N ARG A 91 -13.38 -63.73 -5.73
CA ARG A 91 -14.62 -64.31 -5.09
C ARG A 91 -14.63 -64.17 -3.55
N ALA A 92 -15.63 -63.57 -2.89
CA ALA A 92 -17.12 -63.73 -2.83
C ALA A 92 -17.55 -64.80 -1.79
N LEU A 93 -18.77 -64.80 -1.19
CA LEU A 93 -19.94 -63.89 -1.29
C LEU A 93 -20.01 -62.97 -0.02
N GLU A 94 -21.07 -62.42 0.60
CA GLU A 94 -22.57 -62.41 0.51
C GLU A 94 -23.09 -60.95 0.73
N PHE A 95 -24.30 -60.48 0.43
CA PHE A 95 -25.71 -60.96 0.35
C PHE A 95 -26.61 -60.71 1.58
N ALA A 96 -27.31 -59.57 1.59
CA ALA A 96 -28.59 -59.34 2.28
C ALA A 96 -29.34 -58.16 1.62
N SER A 97 -30.67 -58.22 1.50
CA SER A 97 -31.48 -57.18 0.83
C SER A 97 -32.70 -56.79 1.66
N ALA A 98 -33.06 -55.50 1.62
CA ALA A 98 -34.36 -55.00 2.09
C ALA A 98 -34.77 -53.80 1.22
N LEU A 99 -36.06 -53.71 0.86
CA LEU A 99 -36.56 -52.73 -0.12
C LEU A 99 -37.99 -52.30 0.24
N ALA A 100 -38.19 -51.02 0.54
CA ALA A 100 -39.49 -50.36 0.68
C ALA A 100 -39.31 -48.87 0.30
N LEU A 101 -39.70 -48.44 -0.91
CA LEU A 101 -41.06 -48.07 -1.36
C LEU A 101 -41.59 -46.76 -0.76
N LEU A 102 -41.81 -45.79 -1.66
CA LEU A 102 -42.44 -44.49 -1.38
C LEU A 102 -43.94 -44.64 -1.12
N TYR A 103 -44.50 -43.67 -0.40
CA TYR A 103 -45.95 -43.42 -0.38
C TYR A 103 -46.25 -41.92 -0.53
N ILE A 104 -47.15 -41.56 -1.43
CA ILE A 104 -47.58 -40.18 -1.73
C ILE A 104 -49.10 -40.17 -1.85
N LYS A 105 -49.81 -39.31 -1.09
CA LYS A 105 -51.20 -38.83 -1.29
C LYS A 105 -51.65 -37.94 -0.10
N PRO A 106 -52.71 -37.12 -0.21
CA PRO A 106 -52.85 -36.01 -1.18
C PRO A 106 -53.41 -34.72 -0.52
N ALA A 107 -53.60 -33.66 -1.31
CA ALA A 107 -54.33 -32.45 -0.89
C ALA A 107 -55.83 -32.47 -1.33
N PRO A 108 -56.74 -31.78 -0.62
CA PRO A 108 -58.08 -31.41 -1.11
C PRO A 108 -58.10 -29.99 -1.74
N ARG A 109 -59.22 -29.61 -2.36
CA ARG A 109 -59.45 -28.29 -3.01
C ARG A 109 -60.74 -27.62 -2.52
N GLY A 110 -60.75 -26.27 -2.53
CA GLY A 110 -61.94 -25.41 -2.48
C GLY A 110 -62.20 -24.72 -1.13
N SER A 111 -62.82 -23.54 -1.06
CA SER A 111 -63.13 -22.57 -2.14
C SER A 111 -63.60 -21.20 -1.59
N VAL A 112 -63.05 -20.11 -2.14
CA VAL A 112 -63.73 -18.81 -2.42
C VAL A 112 -64.45 -18.06 -1.26
N ASN A 113 -63.83 -17.00 -0.70
CA ASN A 113 -64.37 -15.61 -0.61
C ASN A 113 -63.61 -14.66 0.36
N PHE A 114 -63.69 -13.36 0.08
CA PHE A 114 -63.39 -12.18 0.92
C PHE A 114 -64.75 -11.47 1.23
N PRO A 115 -64.86 -10.35 2.02
CA PRO A 115 -63.89 -9.63 2.86
C PRO A 115 -64.40 -9.28 4.30
N SER A 116 -63.65 -8.43 5.02
CA SER A 116 -64.11 -7.21 5.75
C SER A 116 -64.02 -7.09 7.30
N SER A 117 -63.65 -5.85 7.70
CA SER A 117 -63.91 -5.10 8.96
C SER A 117 -63.53 -5.62 10.36
N LEU A 118 -62.60 -4.90 11.00
CA LEU A 118 -62.72 -4.16 12.29
C LEU A 118 -63.47 -4.78 13.49
N TRP A 119 -62.87 -4.70 14.69
CA TRP A 119 -63.23 -3.74 15.78
C TRP A 119 -62.40 -4.02 17.05
N GLU A 120 -62.08 -2.99 17.83
CA GLU A 120 -61.45 -3.10 19.17
C GLU A 120 -62.47 -3.49 20.24
N PHE A 121 -62.03 -4.02 21.40
CA PHE A 121 -62.56 -3.58 22.71
C PHE A 121 -61.56 -3.87 23.86
N ARG A 122 -61.82 -3.28 25.05
CA ARG A 122 -60.83 -3.01 26.11
C ARG A 122 -60.86 -3.98 27.32
N LEU A 123 -59.69 -4.02 27.98
CA LEU A 123 -59.39 -4.01 29.44
C LEU A 123 -60.52 -3.50 30.37
N PRO A 124 -60.52 -3.73 31.72
CA PRO A 124 -59.36 -3.87 32.65
C PRO A 124 -59.65 -4.89 33.81
N PRO A 125 -59.22 -4.75 35.11
CA PRO A 125 -58.18 -3.94 35.77
C PRO A 125 -57.28 -4.64 36.85
N THR A 126 -56.23 -3.92 37.30
CA THR A 126 -55.58 -3.96 38.64
C THR A 126 -54.88 -5.27 39.13
N GLU A 127 -53.93 -5.24 40.09
CA GLU A 127 -53.49 -4.15 40.99
C GLU A 127 -51.96 -4.06 41.18
N TRP A 128 -51.52 -2.97 41.83
CA TRP A 128 -50.14 -2.53 42.03
C TRP A 128 -49.53 -3.02 43.35
N ILE A 129 -48.21 -3.24 43.37
CA ILE A 129 -47.35 -2.76 44.47
C ILE A 129 -46.12 -2.08 43.85
N ASN A 130 -45.71 -0.96 44.43
CA ASN A 130 -44.61 -0.11 43.96
C ASN A 130 -43.87 0.47 45.18
N MET A 131 -42.55 0.25 45.31
CA MET A 131 -41.72 1.13 46.14
C MET A 131 -40.26 1.11 45.70
N SER A 132 -39.58 2.25 45.89
CA SER A 132 -38.24 2.54 45.41
C SER A 132 -37.27 2.85 46.56
N SER A 133 -35.97 2.80 46.27
CA SER A 133 -34.99 3.79 46.77
C SER A 133 -33.66 3.65 46.02
N HIS A 134 -32.96 4.77 45.84
CA HIS A 134 -31.60 4.81 45.30
C HIS A 134 -30.60 4.38 46.39
N GLY A 135 -29.42 3.83 46.03
CA GLY A 135 -28.43 3.50 47.08
C GLY A 135 -26.98 3.18 46.67
N VAL A 136 -26.72 2.43 45.60
CA VAL A 136 -25.34 2.02 45.26
C VAL A 136 -25.03 2.19 43.77
N MET A 137 -24.19 3.17 43.45
CA MET A 137 -23.73 3.44 42.08
C MET A 137 -22.23 3.13 41.94
N SER A 138 -21.87 1.90 41.58
CA SER A 138 -20.59 1.59 40.92
C SER A 138 -20.63 0.21 40.23
N LYS A 139 -19.77 0.02 39.22
CA LYS A 139 -19.49 -1.25 38.52
C LYS A 139 -20.67 -1.97 37.82
N LEU A 140 -21.36 -1.32 36.87
CA LEU A 140 -22.00 -2.04 35.76
C LEU A 140 -22.17 -1.17 34.48
N LYS A 141 -21.03 -0.69 33.95
CA LYS A 141 -20.95 -0.10 32.60
C LYS A 141 -19.60 -0.44 31.93
N ARG A 142 -19.44 -1.71 31.55
CA ARG A 142 -18.40 -2.26 30.65
C ARG A 142 -18.65 -3.76 30.46
N SER A 143 -19.02 -4.21 29.26
CA SER A 143 -18.86 -5.59 28.73
C SER A 143 -19.53 -5.76 27.36
N LEU A 144 -19.12 -4.93 26.39
CA LEU A 144 -19.31 -5.16 24.95
C LEU A 144 -18.15 -4.44 24.24
N TRP A 145 -17.79 -4.90 23.04
CA TRP A 145 -16.61 -4.48 22.26
C TRP A 145 -15.23 -4.86 22.83
N GLN A 146 -14.86 -6.13 22.65
CA GLN A 146 -13.48 -6.50 22.30
C GLN A 146 -13.51 -7.79 21.48
N GLY A 147 -13.27 -7.68 20.17
CA GLY A 147 -13.15 -8.81 19.26
C GLY A 147 -11.68 -9.02 18.89
N ASN A 148 -11.05 -10.04 19.46
CA ASN A 148 -9.68 -10.43 19.14
C ASN A 148 -9.62 -11.33 17.89
N GLY A 149 -8.41 -11.55 17.38
CA GLY A 149 -8.12 -12.59 16.40
C GLY A 149 -8.30 -14.02 16.94
N PRO A 150 -8.07 -15.05 16.09
CA PRO A 150 -8.42 -16.43 16.41
C PRO A 150 -7.44 -17.08 17.41
N ASP A 151 -8.00 -17.58 18.52
CA ASP A 151 -7.36 -18.59 19.37
C ASP A 151 -7.94 -19.99 19.06
N TYR A 152 -7.14 -21.04 19.25
CA TYR A 152 -7.53 -22.41 18.94
C TYR A 152 -8.36 -23.05 20.05
N GLU A 153 -9.44 -23.72 19.67
CA GLU A 153 -10.43 -24.30 20.57
C GLU A 153 -9.90 -25.54 21.32
N ARG A 154 -10.23 -25.64 22.62
CA ARG A 154 -10.05 -26.83 23.45
C ARG A 154 -11.43 -27.40 23.78
N VAL A 155 -11.61 -28.69 23.53
CA VAL A 155 -12.84 -29.41 23.88
C VAL A 155 -12.76 -29.93 25.31
N ASP A 156 -13.73 -29.55 26.14
CA ASP A 156 -13.97 -30.10 27.48
C ASP A 156 -14.99 -31.26 27.43
N LEU A 157 -15.03 -32.07 28.49
CA LEU A 157 -16.17 -32.93 28.86
C LEU A 157 -16.18 -33.13 30.39
N GLU A 158 -17.38 -33.27 30.96
CA GLU A 158 -17.67 -33.01 32.38
C GLU A 158 -17.64 -34.25 33.31
N ASP A 159 -17.79 -33.99 34.62
CA ASP A 159 -18.39 -34.74 35.74
C ASP A 159 -18.83 -36.23 35.55
N GLY A 160 -18.79 -37.10 36.57
CA GLY A 160 -18.47 -36.93 38.00
C GLY A 160 -19.48 -37.67 38.90
N PHE A 161 -19.05 -38.54 39.83
CA PHE A 161 -19.95 -39.20 40.81
C PHE A 161 -19.23 -39.71 42.09
N GLU A 162 -19.99 -40.04 43.14
CA GLU A 162 -19.53 -40.25 44.53
C GLU A 162 -19.16 -41.70 44.95
N LYS A 163 -18.35 -41.79 46.05
CA LYS A 163 -18.37 -42.82 47.14
C LYS A 163 -18.14 -44.31 46.76
N GLU A 164 -17.81 -45.23 47.67
CA GLU A 164 -17.12 -45.25 48.98
C GLU A 164 -16.84 -46.74 49.29
N HIS A 165 -15.70 -47.13 49.89
CA HIS A 165 -15.58 -48.31 50.78
C HIS A 165 -14.20 -48.43 51.46
N THR A 166 -14.02 -49.40 52.36
CA THR A 166 -13.10 -49.26 53.51
C THR A 166 -12.07 -50.39 53.73
N ASN A 167 -11.04 -50.05 54.53
CA ASN A 167 -10.23 -50.91 55.43
C ASN A 167 -9.18 -51.92 54.88
N LYS A 168 -7.93 -51.63 55.28
CA LYS A 168 -6.96 -52.53 55.95
C LYS A 168 -6.29 -53.72 55.22
N ARG A 169 -4.96 -53.53 55.06
CA ARG A 169 -3.89 -54.33 55.71
C ARG A 169 -3.65 -55.77 55.22
N SER A 170 -2.54 -56.01 54.49
CA SER A 170 -1.37 -56.74 55.03
C SER A 170 -0.18 -56.91 54.04
N SER A 171 1.04 -56.80 54.58
CA SER A 171 2.25 -57.58 54.25
C SER A 171 2.71 -57.84 52.79
N ARG A 172 3.81 -57.16 52.42
CA ARG A 172 5.02 -57.69 51.72
C ARG A 172 4.87 -58.37 50.35
N HIS A 173 5.51 -57.77 49.33
CA HIS A 173 6.84 -58.24 48.89
C HIS A 173 7.64 -57.10 48.22
N ALA A 174 8.94 -57.03 48.52
CA ALA A 174 9.81 -55.93 48.08
C ALA A 174 10.39 -56.19 46.68
N LYS A 175 9.68 -55.77 45.62
CA LYS A 175 10.20 -55.67 44.24
C LYS A 175 9.98 -54.34 43.48
N PRO A 176 9.19 -53.32 43.92
CA PRO A 176 8.99 -52.11 43.11
C PRO A 176 10.14 -51.10 43.16
N VAL A 177 10.92 -51.07 44.25
CA VAL A 177 11.86 -49.97 44.55
C VAL A 177 12.99 -49.83 43.52
N ILE A 178 13.47 -50.93 42.94
CA ILE A 178 14.49 -50.88 41.88
C ILE A 178 13.89 -50.33 40.58
N ILE A 179 12.63 -50.67 40.28
CA ILE A 179 11.93 -50.20 39.07
C ILE A 179 11.62 -48.70 39.20
N THR A 180 11.16 -48.22 40.36
CA THR A 180 10.90 -46.79 40.56
C THR A 180 12.19 -45.96 40.56
N LEU A 181 13.28 -46.45 41.15
CA LEU A 181 14.59 -45.79 41.05
C LEU A 181 15.13 -45.78 39.62
N ALA A 182 15.02 -46.89 38.87
CA ALA A 182 15.42 -46.92 37.47
C ALA A 182 14.58 -45.96 36.62
N PHE A 183 13.25 -45.91 36.83
CA PHE A 183 12.34 -45.03 36.10
C PHE A 183 12.62 -43.54 36.41
N LEU A 184 12.85 -43.19 37.68
CA LEU A 184 13.27 -41.85 38.09
C LEU A 184 14.66 -41.48 37.55
N LEU A 185 15.60 -42.43 37.49
CA LEU A 185 16.91 -42.21 36.87
C LEU A 185 16.78 -41.98 35.36
N THR A 186 15.94 -42.74 34.65
CA THR A 186 15.67 -42.49 33.22
C THR A 186 14.98 -41.16 32.98
N ILE A 187 14.04 -40.75 33.83
CA ILE A 187 13.42 -39.42 33.76
C ILE A 187 14.47 -38.33 34.01
N PHE A 188 15.32 -38.48 35.02
CA PHE A 188 16.40 -37.52 35.30
C PHE A 188 17.43 -37.44 34.16
N LEU A 189 17.78 -38.58 33.54
CA LEU A 189 18.65 -38.64 32.36
C LEU A 189 17.99 -38.02 31.12
N PHE A 190 16.68 -38.19 30.90
CA PHE A 190 15.95 -37.49 29.83
C PHE A 190 15.89 -35.98 30.07
N LEU A 191 15.58 -35.54 31.30
CA LEU A 191 15.50 -34.12 31.66
C LEU A 191 16.87 -33.42 31.59
N THR A 192 17.96 -34.11 31.93
CA THR A 192 19.33 -33.56 31.82
C THR A 192 19.89 -33.63 30.40
N SER A 193 19.59 -34.68 29.63
CA SER A 193 19.93 -34.79 28.19
C SER A 193 19.12 -33.83 27.31
N GLY A 194 18.02 -33.28 27.83
CA GLY A 194 17.20 -32.26 27.17
C GLY A 194 17.93 -30.95 26.86
N ARG A 195 19.04 -30.65 27.54
CA ARG A 195 19.93 -29.53 27.18
C ARG A 195 20.78 -29.85 25.94
N LYS A 196 20.13 -29.94 24.78
CA LYS A 196 20.78 -29.60 23.51
C LYS A 196 21.34 -28.19 23.67
N SER A 197 22.66 -28.05 23.54
CA SER A 197 23.29 -26.73 23.48
C SER A 197 22.69 -25.98 22.31
N THR A 198 21.91 -24.94 22.61
CA THR A 198 21.52 -23.93 21.64
C THR A 198 22.77 -23.12 21.29
N LYS A 199 23.60 -23.71 20.42
CA LYS A 199 24.36 -22.92 19.44
C LYS A 199 23.36 -21.90 18.90
N PRO A 200 23.65 -20.59 18.94
CA PRO A 200 22.73 -19.61 18.36
C PRO A 200 22.44 -20.06 16.95
N ALA A 201 21.15 -20.12 16.58
CA ALA A 201 20.79 -20.40 15.21
C ALA A 201 21.51 -19.36 14.36
N VAL A 202 22.52 -19.79 13.60
CA VAL A 202 23.22 -18.92 12.66
C VAL A 202 22.11 -18.42 11.77
N SER A 203 21.81 -17.11 11.87
CA SER A 203 20.78 -16.48 11.05
C SER A 203 21.21 -16.76 9.61
N LEU A 204 20.50 -17.69 8.96
CA LEU A 204 20.70 -17.99 7.56
C LEU A 204 20.32 -16.70 6.87
N LYS A 205 21.33 -15.93 6.46
CA LYS A 205 21.20 -14.53 6.07
C LYS A 205 20.25 -14.48 4.89
N GLU A 206 18.98 -14.16 5.17
CA GLU A 206 17.88 -14.42 4.26
C GLU A 206 18.07 -13.56 3.01
N THR A 207 18.56 -14.19 1.93
CA THR A 207 18.86 -13.53 0.66
C THR A 207 17.56 -13.29 -0.10
N LEU A 208 16.70 -12.46 0.49
CA LEU A 208 15.47 -11.99 -0.10
C LEU A 208 15.78 -11.34 -1.46
N PRO A 209 15.07 -11.72 -2.54
CA PRO A 209 15.36 -11.19 -3.86
C PRO A 209 15.12 -9.67 -3.93
N PRO A 210 16.00 -8.91 -4.61
CA PRO A 210 15.80 -7.48 -4.81
C PRO A 210 14.73 -7.22 -5.87
N ALA A 211 13.93 -6.17 -5.66
CA ALA A 211 13.13 -5.50 -6.68
C ALA A 211 13.18 -3.99 -6.44
N TYR A 212 12.78 -3.19 -7.43
CA TYR A 212 12.74 -1.74 -7.27
C TYR A 212 11.36 -1.24 -6.86
N LEU A 213 11.36 -0.19 -6.03
CA LEU A 213 10.25 0.75 -5.89
C LEU A 213 10.55 1.95 -6.80
N ARG A 214 9.54 2.40 -7.55
CA ARG A 214 9.64 3.48 -8.55
C ARG A 214 8.59 4.54 -8.24
N MET A 215 9.01 5.80 -8.11
CA MET A 215 8.12 6.91 -7.82
C MET A 215 7.94 7.76 -9.09
N VAL A 216 6.72 7.86 -9.60
CA VAL A 216 6.39 8.50 -10.89
C VAL A 216 5.43 9.66 -10.67
N TYR A 217 5.79 10.84 -11.14
CA TYR A 217 5.05 12.08 -10.90
C TYR A 217 4.74 12.80 -12.22
N PRO A 218 3.46 12.94 -12.60
CA PRO A 218 3.06 13.84 -13.66
C PRO A 218 3.19 15.30 -13.22
N ALA A 219 4.18 16.01 -13.77
CA ALA A 219 4.44 17.41 -13.46
C ALA A 219 5.19 18.07 -14.63
N ARG A 220 4.56 19.04 -15.31
CA ARG A 220 5.22 19.78 -16.41
C ARG A 220 6.20 20.84 -15.91
N GLN A 221 5.92 21.43 -14.75
CA GLN A 221 6.65 22.55 -14.14
C GLN A 221 6.77 22.35 -12.62
N ALA A 222 7.81 22.94 -12.03
CA ALA A 222 8.12 22.83 -10.61
C ALA A 222 7.83 24.14 -9.85
N ASP A 223 6.99 24.06 -8.82
CA ASP A 223 6.74 25.15 -7.87
C ASP A 223 7.05 24.74 -6.41
N ALA A 224 6.77 25.63 -5.45
CA ALA A 224 7.02 25.35 -4.05
C ALA A 224 6.22 24.16 -3.48
N ASN A 225 5.08 23.77 -4.05
CA ASN A 225 4.32 22.59 -3.59
C ASN A 225 4.93 21.30 -4.12
N PHE A 226 5.34 21.26 -5.39
CA PHE A 226 6.14 20.15 -5.90
C PHE A 226 7.48 19.99 -5.17
N CYS A 227 8.12 21.08 -4.80
CA CYS A 227 9.36 21.03 -4.02
C CYS A 227 9.15 20.56 -2.56
N LYS A 228 7.91 20.60 -2.02
CA LYS A 228 7.52 19.89 -0.79
C LYS A 228 7.36 18.38 -1.03
N ILE A 229 6.95 17.93 -2.21
CA ILE A 229 6.96 16.49 -2.59
C ILE A 229 8.38 15.96 -2.55
N ILE A 230 9.31 16.59 -3.27
CA ILE A 230 10.72 16.18 -3.30
C ILE A 230 11.30 16.13 -1.88
N LEU A 231 11.10 17.20 -1.08
CA LEU A 231 11.61 17.25 0.29
C LEU A 231 11.00 16.16 1.20
N SER A 232 9.68 15.96 1.15
CA SER A 232 9.01 14.97 2.01
C SER A 232 9.37 13.53 1.66
N GLY A 233 9.44 13.21 0.37
CA GLY A 233 9.89 11.90 -0.12
C GLY A 233 11.33 11.59 0.31
N ALA A 234 12.23 12.54 0.09
CA ALA A 234 13.64 12.44 0.49
C ALA A 234 13.83 12.23 2.00
N ILE A 235 13.18 13.04 2.86
CA ILE A 235 13.27 12.93 4.33
C ILE A 235 12.83 11.54 4.83
N LEU A 236 11.83 10.95 4.18
CA LEU A 236 11.31 9.63 4.52
C LEU A 236 12.06 8.47 3.85
N ASN A 237 13.04 8.79 2.97
CA ASN A 237 13.84 7.86 2.17
C ASN A 237 12.99 7.04 1.16
N TYR A 238 12.07 7.72 0.47
CA TYR A 238 11.48 7.22 -0.79
C TYR A 238 12.52 7.27 -1.93
N PRO A 239 12.37 6.45 -2.99
CA PRO A 239 13.13 6.61 -4.23
C PRO A 239 12.95 8.00 -4.84
N GLU A 240 13.99 8.50 -5.52
CA GLU A 240 13.94 9.81 -6.17
C GLU A 240 12.93 9.87 -7.33
N PRO A 241 12.39 11.06 -7.64
CA PRO A 241 11.22 11.18 -8.50
C PRO A 241 11.57 11.06 -10.00
N MET A 242 10.76 10.27 -10.71
CA MET A 242 10.71 10.21 -12.17
C MET A 242 9.55 11.07 -12.69
N LEU A 243 9.89 12.15 -13.40
CA LEU A 243 8.94 13.17 -13.84
C LEU A 243 8.46 12.92 -15.26
N ILE A 244 7.14 12.96 -15.42
CA ILE A 244 6.45 12.78 -16.69
C ILE A 244 6.03 14.14 -17.24
N GLY A 245 6.41 14.44 -18.48
CA GLY A 245 6.14 15.74 -19.13
C GLY A 245 6.95 16.94 -18.61
N PHE A 246 7.95 16.76 -17.75
CA PHE A 246 8.71 17.87 -17.17
C PHE A 246 9.67 18.56 -18.15
N GLU A 247 9.49 19.87 -18.37
CA GLU A 247 10.25 20.66 -19.35
C GLU A 247 11.28 21.63 -18.74
N GLY A 248 11.37 21.70 -17.41
CA GLY A 248 12.22 22.66 -16.69
C GLY A 248 11.56 24.04 -16.51
N LYS A 249 12.18 24.91 -15.69
CA LYS A 249 11.63 26.24 -15.36
C LYS A 249 11.67 27.26 -16.50
N ASN A 250 12.72 27.23 -17.31
CA ASN A 250 13.16 28.40 -18.09
C ASN A 250 12.43 28.62 -19.44
N LYS A 251 11.32 27.91 -19.71
CA LYS A 251 10.56 28.08 -20.96
C LYS A 251 9.47 29.16 -20.90
N HIS A 252 9.01 29.52 -19.70
CA HIS A 252 7.73 30.23 -19.51
C HIS A 252 7.79 31.38 -18.48
N GLU A 253 8.96 31.99 -18.24
CA GLU A 253 9.09 33.18 -17.35
C GLU A 253 8.29 34.41 -17.82
N ASN A 254 7.80 34.43 -19.07
CA ASN A 254 6.98 35.51 -19.65
C ASN A 254 5.47 35.20 -19.72
N THR A 255 5.00 34.04 -19.24
CA THR A 255 3.56 33.79 -19.07
C THR A 255 3.13 34.13 -17.65
N ASP A 256 2.06 34.91 -17.57
CA ASP A 256 1.45 35.41 -16.33
C ASP A 256 1.15 34.30 -15.30
N SER A 257 1.03 34.72 -14.04
CA SER A 257 0.57 33.98 -12.86
C SER A 257 -0.78 33.26 -12.99
N THR A 258 -1.45 33.43 -14.13
CA THR A 258 -2.71 32.80 -14.55
C THR A 258 -2.54 31.49 -15.31
N LEU A 259 -1.30 31.01 -15.50
CA LEU A 259 -0.95 29.68 -16.06
C LEU A 259 -1.84 28.57 -15.47
N ASP A 260 -2.69 27.98 -16.30
CA ASP A 260 -3.78 27.10 -15.86
C ASP A 260 -3.23 25.83 -15.17
N LEU A 261 -3.90 25.40 -14.10
CA LEU A 261 -3.59 24.16 -13.42
C LEU A 261 -3.75 22.95 -14.35
N ALA A 262 -4.71 23.00 -15.28
CA ALA A 262 -4.85 22.00 -16.34
C ALA A 262 -3.73 22.06 -17.41
N GLU A 263 -3.08 23.21 -17.61
CA GLU A 263 -1.87 23.29 -18.43
C GLU A 263 -0.65 22.71 -17.69
N ARG A 264 -0.60 22.83 -16.35
CA ARG A 264 0.48 22.29 -15.51
C ARG A 264 0.38 20.78 -15.25
N ILE A 265 -0.85 20.25 -15.15
CA ILE A 265 -1.16 18.80 -15.05
C ILE A 265 -2.18 18.43 -16.15
N SER A 266 -1.77 18.50 -17.41
CA SER A 266 -2.63 18.09 -18.52
C SER A 266 -2.81 16.57 -18.50
N GLN A 267 -3.92 16.11 -17.92
CA GLN A 267 -4.20 14.71 -17.57
C GLN A 267 -4.06 13.74 -18.75
N LYS A 268 -4.46 14.16 -19.96
CA LYS A 268 -4.22 13.41 -21.20
C LYS A 268 -2.72 13.13 -21.39
N THR A 269 -1.86 14.14 -21.27
CA THR A 269 -0.42 13.95 -21.37
C THR A 269 0.18 13.19 -20.17
N SER A 270 -0.45 13.26 -18.99
CA SER A 270 -0.08 12.40 -17.85
C SER A 270 -0.26 10.92 -18.19
N ILE A 271 -1.45 10.49 -18.63
CA ILE A 271 -1.71 9.08 -19.02
C ILE A 271 -0.77 8.64 -20.14
N LEU A 272 -0.64 9.43 -21.21
CA LEU A 272 0.20 9.08 -22.37
C LEU A 272 1.69 9.02 -22.02
N GLY A 273 2.17 9.89 -21.13
CA GLY A 273 3.55 9.91 -20.66
C GLY A 273 3.86 8.77 -19.67
N ILE A 274 2.91 8.43 -18.77
CA ILE A 274 3.02 7.25 -17.88
C ILE A 274 3.10 5.97 -18.73
N ASP A 275 2.17 5.76 -19.65
CA ASP A 275 2.15 4.61 -20.56
C ASP A 275 3.48 4.49 -21.34
N LYS A 276 3.91 5.58 -22.00
CA LYS A 276 5.19 5.66 -22.70
C LYS A 276 6.38 5.34 -21.78
N HIS A 277 6.39 5.84 -20.55
CA HIS A 277 7.45 5.55 -19.57
C HIS A 277 7.48 4.07 -19.19
N LEU A 278 6.34 3.50 -18.79
CA LEU A 278 6.21 2.09 -18.39
C LEU A 278 6.57 1.15 -19.54
N ARG A 279 6.10 1.43 -20.76
CA ARG A 279 6.44 0.65 -21.97
C ARG A 279 7.96 0.65 -22.27
N ASN A 280 8.68 1.71 -21.91
CA ASN A 280 10.13 1.80 -22.09
C ASN A 280 10.97 1.05 -21.02
N ILE A 281 10.35 0.45 -20.00
CA ILE A 281 11.03 -0.40 -19.01
C ILE A 281 10.94 -1.87 -19.44
N SER A 282 12.03 -2.64 -19.28
CA SER A 282 12.08 -4.07 -19.63
C SER A 282 10.99 -4.88 -18.94
N ALA A 283 10.39 -5.85 -19.64
CA ALA A 283 9.45 -6.82 -19.05
C ALA A 283 10.10 -7.69 -17.95
N THR A 284 11.43 -7.82 -17.94
CA THR A 284 12.19 -8.44 -16.84
C THR A 284 12.11 -7.66 -15.52
N ARG A 285 11.32 -6.58 -15.47
CA ARG A 285 11.07 -5.70 -14.32
C ARG A 285 9.57 -5.55 -14.01
N ASP A 286 8.71 -6.38 -14.59
CA ASP A 286 7.26 -6.33 -14.35
C ASP A 286 6.86 -6.61 -12.88
N GLU A 287 7.78 -7.20 -12.10
CA GLU A 287 7.71 -7.43 -10.65
C GLU A 287 8.21 -6.26 -9.77
N ASP A 288 8.79 -5.20 -10.36
CA ASP A 288 9.06 -3.95 -9.63
C ASP A 288 7.73 -3.27 -9.26
N LEU A 289 7.68 -2.53 -8.16
CA LEU A 289 6.51 -1.72 -7.80
C LEU A 289 6.62 -0.30 -8.35
N VAL A 290 5.52 0.20 -8.90
CA VAL A 290 5.37 1.59 -9.31
C VAL A 290 4.35 2.26 -8.40
N VAL A 291 4.73 3.39 -7.83
CA VAL A 291 3.83 4.37 -7.21
C VAL A 291 3.71 5.54 -8.18
N ILE A 292 2.49 5.86 -8.56
CA ILE A 292 2.13 7.10 -9.23
C ILE A 292 1.53 8.02 -8.16
N ALA A 293 2.01 9.25 -8.10
CA ALA A 293 1.47 10.28 -7.23
C ALA A 293 1.42 11.62 -7.99
N ASP A 294 0.33 12.37 -7.82
CA ASP A 294 0.16 13.69 -8.39
C ASP A 294 1.31 14.63 -7.96
N GLY A 295 1.89 15.29 -8.97
CA GLY A 295 3.11 16.06 -8.84
C GLY A 295 2.94 17.48 -8.28
N LEU A 296 1.74 17.93 -7.90
CA LEU A 296 1.54 19.27 -7.31
C LEU A 296 0.76 19.28 -5.98
N ASN A 297 0.04 18.20 -5.62
CA ASN A 297 -0.79 18.15 -4.40
C ASN A 297 -0.41 17.08 -3.37
N THR A 298 0.61 16.25 -3.61
CA THR A 298 1.03 15.17 -2.69
C THR A 298 1.96 15.68 -1.56
N TRP A 299 1.99 15.05 -0.38
CA TRP A 299 3.14 14.98 0.55
C TRP A 299 3.31 13.55 1.11
N PHE A 300 4.53 13.21 1.53
CA PHE A 300 4.81 11.99 2.27
C PHE A 300 4.85 12.23 3.79
N GLN A 301 4.20 11.37 4.58
CA GLN A 301 4.16 11.45 6.05
C GLN A 301 4.88 10.28 6.74
N LEU A 302 4.73 9.06 6.23
CA LEU A 302 5.31 7.82 6.79
C LEU A 302 6.27 7.15 5.80
N ARG A 303 7.14 6.28 6.30
CA ARG A 303 8.22 5.65 5.52
C ARG A 303 7.72 4.60 4.51
N PRO A 304 8.49 4.29 3.45
CA PRO A 304 8.12 3.30 2.44
C PRO A 304 7.75 1.92 2.99
N GLN A 305 8.39 1.48 4.09
CA GLN A 305 8.04 0.23 4.78
C GLN A 305 6.53 0.16 5.10
N THR A 306 5.98 1.20 5.72
CA THR A 306 4.56 1.28 6.08
C THR A 306 3.66 1.31 4.86
N LEU A 307 4.05 2.02 3.79
CA LEU A 307 3.30 2.04 2.53
C LEU A 307 3.22 0.64 1.90
N LEU A 308 4.34 -0.08 1.83
CA LEU A 308 4.38 -1.39 1.19
C LEU A 308 3.69 -2.48 2.03
N ASP A 309 3.89 -2.50 3.35
CA ASP A 309 3.23 -3.46 4.24
C ASP A 309 1.70 -3.34 4.14
N ARG A 310 1.17 -2.11 4.13
CA ARG A 310 -0.26 -1.83 3.92
C ARG A 310 -0.76 -2.16 2.52
N TYR A 311 0.05 -1.93 1.48
CA TYR A 311 -0.32 -2.26 0.10
C TYR A 311 -0.51 -3.78 -0.05
N PHE A 312 0.44 -4.57 0.47
CA PHE A 312 0.34 -6.02 0.47
C PHE A 312 -0.79 -6.52 1.38
N GLU A 313 -1.07 -5.86 2.51
CA GLU A 313 -2.20 -6.21 3.38
C GLU A 313 -3.56 -5.90 2.76
N SER A 314 -3.71 -4.73 2.12
CA SER A 314 -4.93 -4.35 1.43
C SER A 314 -5.22 -5.31 0.27
N ASN A 315 -4.21 -5.70 -0.51
CA ASN A 315 -4.36 -6.75 -1.51
C ASN A 315 -4.78 -8.09 -0.89
N ARG A 316 -4.14 -8.59 0.19
CA ARG A 316 -4.57 -9.81 0.91
C ARG A 316 -6.04 -9.75 1.34
N ASN A 317 -6.46 -8.62 1.92
CA ASN A 317 -7.81 -8.42 2.45
C ASN A 317 -8.86 -8.34 1.32
N ALA A 318 -8.53 -7.65 0.22
CA ALA A 318 -9.36 -7.61 -0.97
C ALA A 318 -9.48 -8.99 -1.63
N ASP A 319 -8.39 -9.75 -1.72
CA ASP A 319 -8.36 -11.11 -2.25
C ASP A 319 -9.23 -12.09 -1.44
N ALA A 320 -9.21 -11.97 -0.11
CA ALA A 320 -10.10 -12.73 0.76
C ALA A 320 -11.58 -12.36 0.55
N ARG A 321 -11.88 -11.07 0.34
CA ARG A 321 -13.22 -10.58 0.00
C ARG A 321 -13.69 -11.06 -1.37
N ILE A 322 -12.85 -10.96 -2.41
CA ILE A 322 -13.14 -11.39 -3.78
C ILE A 322 -13.47 -12.89 -3.82
N ARG A 323 -12.67 -13.75 -3.16
CA ARG A 323 -12.99 -15.20 -3.05
C ARG A 323 -14.30 -15.47 -2.30
N LYS A 324 -14.66 -14.64 -1.32
CA LYS A 324 -15.96 -14.74 -0.62
C LYS A 324 -17.15 -14.31 -1.48
N GLU A 325 -16.98 -13.35 -2.39
CA GLU A 325 -18.05 -12.85 -3.27
C GLU A 325 -18.23 -13.68 -4.56
N LEU A 326 -17.13 -14.18 -5.15
CA LEU A 326 -17.14 -14.92 -6.43
C LEU A 326 -16.96 -16.44 -6.28
N GLY A 327 -16.55 -16.92 -5.10
CA GLY A 327 -16.24 -18.33 -4.87
C GLY A 327 -15.19 -18.87 -5.86
N ILE A 328 -15.45 -20.04 -6.42
CA ILE A 328 -14.57 -20.75 -7.37
C ILE A 328 -14.24 -19.89 -8.61
N MET A 329 -15.08 -18.92 -8.98
CA MET A 329 -14.80 -18.03 -10.13
C MET A 329 -13.61 -17.11 -9.89
N ALA A 330 -13.33 -16.70 -8.64
CA ALA A 330 -12.16 -15.89 -8.31
C ALA A 330 -10.86 -16.58 -8.76
N ASP A 331 -10.63 -17.82 -8.31
CA ASP A 331 -9.40 -18.55 -8.63
C ASP A 331 -9.41 -19.09 -10.08
N THR A 332 -10.59 -19.45 -10.62
CA THR A 332 -10.74 -19.98 -12.01
C THR A 332 -10.48 -18.91 -13.07
N LEU A 333 -10.91 -17.68 -12.83
CA LEU A 333 -10.69 -16.52 -13.69
C LEU A 333 -9.46 -15.70 -13.26
N LYS A 334 -8.81 -16.03 -12.14
CA LYS A 334 -7.72 -15.26 -11.53
C LYS A 334 -8.09 -13.80 -11.28
N ILE A 335 -9.29 -13.56 -10.74
CA ILE A 335 -9.72 -12.24 -10.28
C ILE A 335 -9.11 -12.02 -8.90
N HIS A 336 -8.25 -11.00 -8.79
CA HIS A 336 -7.46 -10.67 -7.59
C HIS A 336 -7.09 -9.18 -7.62
N GLN A 337 -6.81 -8.58 -6.45
CA GLN A 337 -6.42 -7.16 -6.40
C GLN A 337 -4.90 -7.02 -6.52
N THR A 338 -4.43 -6.13 -7.40
CA THR A 338 -2.99 -5.85 -7.61
C THR A 338 -2.68 -4.37 -7.72
N ILE A 339 -3.59 -3.54 -8.28
CA ILE A 339 -3.42 -2.09 -8.40
C ILE A 339 -4.38 -1.42 -7.42
N ILE A 340 -3.86 -0.61 -6.50
CA ILE A 340 -4.65 0.15 -5.54
C ILE A 340 -4.58 1.63 -5.88
N PHE A 341 -5.73 2.25 -6.12
CA PHE A 341 -5.87 3.70 -6.31
C PHE A 341 -6.33 4.40 -5.03
N GLY A 342 -6.19 5.74 -5.01
CA GLY A 342 -6.84 6.60 -4.02
C GLY A 342 -8.37 6.46 -4.05
N ALA A 343 -9.04 6.81 -2.96
CA ALA A 343 -10.48 6.62 -2.80
C ALA A 343 -11.17 7.94 -2.39
N GLN A 344 -11.98 8.50 -3.30
CA GLN A 344 -12.74 9.74 -3.08
C GLN A 344 -14.23 9.46 -2.74
N ARG A 345 -14.90 10.48 -2.19
CA ARG A 345 -16.25 10.40 -1.59
C ARG A 345 -17.38 10.80 -2.54
N ASP A 346 -17.08 11.68 -3.48
CA ASP A 346 -17.93 12.11 -4.58
C ASP A 346 -17.49 11.39 -5.88
N CYS A 347 -18.33 11.39 -6.90
CA CYS A 347 -18.03 10.69 -8.16
C CYS A 347 -17.47 11.62 -9.26
N SER A 348 -16.98 12.83 -8.93
CA SER A 348 -16.50 13.76 -9.95
C SER A 348 -15.38 13.14 -10.80
N PRO A 349 -15.39 13.30 -12.14
CA PRO A 349 -16.21 14.24 -12.92
C PRO A 349 -17.43 13.58 -13.60
N TRP A 350 -18.02 12.55 -13.01
CA TRP A 350 -19.17 11.78 -13.53
C TRP A 350 -20.50 12.10 -12.83
N ASN A 351 -21.62 11.74 -13.45
CA ASN A 351 -22.97 11.88 -12.90
C ASN A 351 -23.39 10.59 -12.18
N ALA A 352 -24.34 10.67 -11.25
CA ALA A 352 -24.74 9.51 -10.42
C ALA A 352 -25.26 8.30 -11.24
N GLU A 353 -25.80 8.58 -12.43
CA GLU A 353 -26.33 7.61 -13.38
C GLU A 353 -25.24 6.90 -14.20
N ASP A 354 -24.04 7.49 -14.33
CA ASP A 354 -22.95 6.92 -15.13
C ASP A 354 -22.45 5.60 -14.51
N PRO A 355 -22.00 4.60 -15.30
CA PRO A 355 -21.48 3.33 -14.77
C PRO A 355 -20.32 3.49 -13.77
N ALA A 356 -19.53 4.55 -13.94
CA ALA A 356 -18.45 4.98 -13.04
C ALA A 356 -18.93 5.30 -11.60
N CYS A 357 -20.23 5.54 -11.41
CA CYS A 357 -20.83 5.87 -10.11
C CYS A 357 -21.85 4.83 -9.65
N SER A 358 -22.58 4.23 -10.58
CA SER A 358 -23.72 3.34 -10.29
C SER A 358 -23.34 1.87 -10.11
N VAL A 359 -22.16 1.42 -10.60
CA VAL A 359 -21.73 0.01 -10.54
C VAL A 359 -20.47 -0.22 -9.68
N VAL A 360 -19.87 0.83 -9.11
CA VAL A 360 -18.70 0.66 -8.25
C VAL A 360 -19.07 0.00 -6.91
N PRO A 361 -18.23 -0.91 -6.38
CA PRO A 361 -18.50 -1.65 -5.16
C PRO A 361 -18.53 -0.74 -3.93
N GLU A 362 -19.43 -1.08 -3.00
CA GLU A 362 -19.58 -0.37 -1.73
C GLU A 362 -18.28 -0.33 -0.91
N SER A 363 -18.07 0.79 -0.22
CA SER A 363 -16.89 0.99 0.64
C SER A 363 -16.74 -0.13 1.68
N SER A 364 -15.51 -0.61 1.87
CA SER A 364 -15.21 -1.64 2.88
C SER A 364 -15.14 -1.10 4.31
N LEU A 365 -15.27 0.21 4.51
CA LEU A 365 -15.41 0.80 5.85
C LEU A 365 -16.72 0.38 6.54
N PRO A 366 -16.77 0.31 7.89
CA PRO A 366 -17.98 0.01 8.64
C PRO A 366 -19.17 0.88 8.22
N LYS A 367 -20.36 0.29 8.08
CA LYS A 367 -21.59 0.96 7.62
C LYS A 367 -22.15 1.99 8.62
N ASP A 368 -21.54 2.05 9.80
CA ASP A 368 -21.86 2.89 10.94
C ASP A 368 -20.65 3.72 11.40
N ILE A 369 -19.65 3.92 10.52
CA ILE A 369 -18.40 4.62 10.88
C ILE A 369 -18.63 6.06 11.38
N TYR A 370 -19.67 6.74 10.88
CA TYR A 370 -20.17 8.05 11.36
C TYR A 370 -21.50 7.93 12.14
N GLY A 371 -21.81 6.73 12.65
CA GLY A 371 -23.10 6.41 13.24
C GLY A 371 -24.26 6.57 12.24
N PRO A 372 -25.44 7.05 12.66
CA PRO A 372 -26.62 7.25 11.81
C PRO A 372 -26.45 8.28 10.67
N LEU A 373 -25.31 8.99 10.59
CA LEU A 373 -25.00 9.94 9.52
C LEU A 373 -24.12 9.34 8.41
N THR A 374 -23.78 8.05 8.51
CA THR A 374 -22.94 7.36 7.52
C THR A 374 -23.66 7.26 6.18
N ASP A 375 -23.03 7.75 5.11
CA ASP A 375 -23.57 7.83 3.74
C ASP A 375 -24.89 8.64 3.66
N VAL A 376 -25.06 9.60 4.58
CA VAL A 376 -26.15 10.59 4.56
C VAL A 376 -25.58 11.92 4.09
N GLU A 377 -26.32 12.61 3.22
CA GLU A 377 -25.97 13.96 2.78
C GLU A 377 -26.00 14.96 3.94
N ALA A 378 -24.93 15.71 4.11
CA ALA A 378 -24.88 16.77 5.11
C ALA A 378 -25.85 17.90 4.74
N GLY A 379 -26.47 18.53 5.75
CA GLY A 379 -27.42 19.64 5.52
C GLY A 379 -26.73 20.88 4.91
N GLU A 380 -27.51 21.74 4.25
CA GLU A 380 -27.15 22.87 3.36
C GLU A 380 -25.96 23.79 3.75
N LYS A 381 -25.49 23.74 5.00
CA LYS A 381 -24.39 24.55 5.54
C LYS A 381 -23.08 23.77 5.72
N GLN A 382 -23.04 22.53 5.25
CA GLN A 382 -21.90 21.62 5.32
C GLN A 382 -21.64 21.03 3.93
N ASP A 383 -20.43 20.53 3.72
CA ASP A 383 -20.11 19.79 2.50
C ASP A 383 -20.93 18.49 2.46
N ARG A 384 -21.71 18.32 1.39
CA ARG A 384 -22.62 17.21 1.12
C ARG A 384 -22.00 15.84 1.39
N PHE A 385 -20.71 15.69 1.10
CA PHE A 385 -20.00 14.41 1.13
C PHE A 385 -19.18 14.17 2.43
N THR A 386 -19.21 15.10 3.40
CA THR A 386 -18.41 15.04 4.67
C THR A 386 -18.58 13.75 5.48
N LYS A 387 -19.69 13.01 5.32
CA LYS A 387 -19.98 11.75 6.03
C LYS A 387 -20.29 10.56 5.11
N HIS A 388 -19.92 10.68 3.84
CA HIS A 388 -19.89 9.55 2.91
C HIS A 388 -18.60 8.75 3.07
N ARG A 389 -18.71 7.42 3.07
CA ARG A 389 -17.55 6.52 3.00
C ARG A 389 -16.98 6.59 1.56
N PRO A 390 -15.67 6.79 1.36
CA PRO A 390 -15.10 6.87 0.02
C PRO A 390 -15.32 5.56 -0.73
N ARG A 391 -15.63 5.64 -2.03
CA ARG A 391 -15.87 4.45 -2.90
C ARG A 391 -15.62 4.67 -4.39
N TYR A 392 -15.32 5.91 -4.81
CA TYR A 392 -15.00 6.24 -6.20
C TYR A 392 -13.48 6.38 -6.36
N ILE A 393 -12.98 6.19 -7.57
CA ILE A 393 -11.53 6.18 -7.86
C ILE A 393 -10.95 7.60 -7.90
N SER A 394 -9.95 7.88 -7.07
CA SER A 394 -9.09 9.07 -7.26
C SER A 394 -7.92 8.71 -8.19
N PRO A 395 -7.70 9.46 -9.29
CA PRO A 395 -6.56 9.25 -10.16
C PRO A 395 -5.25 9.86 -9.60
N GLY A 396 -5.31 10.57 -8.47
CA GLY A 396 -4.15 11.26 -7.89
C GLY A 396 -3.09 10.32 -7.32
N PHE A 397 -3.48 9.12 -6.89
CA PHE A 397 -2.59 8.09 -6.35
C PHE A 397 -2.89 6.73 -6.97
N ALA A 398 -1.84 5.98 -7.32
CA ALA A 398 -1.91 4.56 -7.66
C ALA A 398 -0.64 3.82 -7.24
N ILE A 399 -0.77 2.57 -6.76
CA ILE A 399 0.36 1.67 -6.53
C ILE A 399 0.06 0.27 -7.08
N GLY A 400 1.02 -0.35 -7.77
CA GLY A 400 0.90 -1.73 -8.24
C GLY A 400 2.17 -2.26 -8.93
N PRO A 401 2.18 -3.55 -9.33
CA PRO A 401 3.29 -4.16 -10.06
C PRO A 401 3.43 -3.54 -11.45
N LEU A 402 4.66 -3.30 -11.88
CA LEU A 402 4.97 -2.61 -13.14
C LEU A 402 4.29 -3.27 -14.35
N GLY A 403 4.20 -4.61 -14.40
CA GLY A 403 3.50 -5.32 -15.48
C GLY A 403 1.99 -5.08 -15.51
N ALA A 404 1.33 -5.02 -14.34
CA ALA A 404 -0.09 -4.72 -14.24
C ALA A 404 -0.37 -3.24 -14.59
N MET A 405 0.46 -2.33 -14.06
CA MET A 405 0.42 -0.90 -14.38
C MET A 405 0.63 -0.66 -15.88
N ARG A 406 1.56 -1.40 -16.52
CA ARG A 406 1.79 -1.38 -17.98
C ARG A 406 0.54 -1.85 -18.76
N LYS A 407 -0.16 -2.90 -18.31
CA LYS A 407 -1.44 -3.36 -18.93
C LYS A 407 -2.50 -2.25 -18.85
N LEU A 408 -2.69 -1.68 -17.66
CA LEU A 408 -3.73 -0.69 -17.40
C LEU A 408 -3.49 0.62 -18.17
N TYR A 409 -2.29 1.21 -18.06
CA TYR A 409 -2.00 2.50 -18.68
C TYR A 409 -1.93 2.42 -20.22
N ALA A 410 -1.60 1.25 -20.81
CA ALA A 410 -1.70 1.05 -22.25
C ALA A 410 -3.15 1.10 -22.76
N GLU A 411 -4.11 0.48 -22.06
CA GLU A 411 -5.53 0.58 -22.40
C GLU A 411 -6.08 1.99 -22.14
N ALA A 412 -5.68 2.62 -21.03
CA ALA A 412 -6.06 3.99 -20.71
C ALA A 412 -5.55 4.99 -21.79
N ALA A 413 -4.30 4.85 -22.23
CA ALA A 413 -3.72 5.64 -23.32
C ALA A 413 -4.46 5.44 -24.64
N LYS A 414 -4.79 4.18 -24.99
CA LYS A 414 -5.60 3.84 -26.16
C LYS A 414 -6.98 4.52 -26.14
N ARG A 415 -7.66 4.55 -24.99
CA ARG A 415 -8.96 5.23 -24.83
C ARG A 415 -8.83 6.76 -24.90
N ALA A 416 -7.84 7.35 -24.23
CA ALA A 416 -7.57 8.79 -24.24
C ALA A 416 -7.13 9.34 -25.61
N MET A 417 -6.67 8.48 -26.53
CA MET A 417 -6.47 8.83 -27.95
C MET A 417 -7.71 8.62 -28.82
N GLY A 418 -8.61 7.69 -28.46
CA GLY A 418 -9.71 7.23 -29.30
C GLY A 418 -11.05 7.96 -29.12
N ASP A 419 -11.26 8.64 -27.99
CA ASP A 419 -12.47 9.42 -27.71
C ASP A 419 -12.13 10.80 -27.14
N GLU A 420 -12.81 11.83 -27.61
CA GLU A 420 -12.62 13.21 -27.15
C GLU A 420 -13.29 13.49 -25.80
N HIS A 421 -14.31 12.72 -25.42
CA HIS A 421 -14.97 12.83 -24.12
C HIS A 421 -14.15 12.18 -23.00
N LEU A 422 -13.19 11.32 -23.36
CA LEU A 422 -12.28 10.60 -22.45
C LEU A 422 -10.86 11.19 -22.45
N GLN A 423 -10.71 12.49 -22.73
CA GLN A 423 -9.41 13.18 -22.60
C GLN A 423 -9.05 13.53 -21.15
N GLU A 424 -10.02 13.46 -20.24
CA GLU A 424 -9.80 13.63 -18.80
C GLU A 424 -9.43 12.29 -18.15
N GLY A 425 -8.35 12.26 -17.37
CA GLY A 425 -7.76 11.02 -16.86
C GLY A 425 -8.63 10.32 -15.81
N GLY A 426 -9.33 11.09 -14.97
CA GLY A 426 -10.33 10.57 -14.04
C GLY A 426 -11.49 9.86 -14.77
N LYS A 427 -11.90 10.36 -15.95
CA LYS A 427 -12.92 9.69 -16.78
C LYS A 427 -12.43 8.34 -17.28
N VAL A 428 -11.27 8.30 -17.94
CA VAL A 428 -10.69 7.06 -18.49
C VAL A 428 -10.58 5.97 -17.42
N LEU A 429 -10.03 6.29 -16.26
CA LEU A 429 -9.79 5.33 -15.18
C LEU A 429 -11.09 4.92 -14.47
N GLY A 430 -12.03 5.85 -14.25
CA GLY A 430 -13.37 5.56 -13.73
C GLY A 430 -14.17 4.61 -14.62
N GLN A 431 -14.12 4.80 -15.94
CA GLN A 431 -14.79 3.89 -16.88
C GLN A 431 -14.14 2.49 -16.90
N ILE A 432 -12.80 2.41 -16.93
CA ILE A 432 -12.10 1.10 -16.89
C ILE A 432 -12.43 0.36 -15.59
N PHE A 433 -12.47 1.06 -14.45
CA PHE A 433 -12.85 0.45 -13.17
C PHE A 433 -14.31 -0.05 -13.19
N ALA A 434 -15.27 0.76 -13.68
CA ALA A 434 -16.66 0.30 -13.82
C ALA A 434 -16.83 -0.88 -14.77
N GLU A 435 -16.06 -0.96 -15.86
CA GLU A 435 -16.07 -2.11 -16.78
C GLU A 435 -15.49 -3.39 -16.14
N GLN A 436 -14.49 -3.26 -15.27
CA GLN A 436 -13.98 -4.36 -14.46
C GLN A 436 -15.03 -4.85 -13.45
N GLU A 437 -15.64 -3.93 -12.70
CA GLU A 437 -16.61 -4.31 -11.66
C GLU A 437 -17.92 -4.83 -12.28
N MET A 438 -18.39 -4.29 -13.41
CA MET A 438 -19.49 -4.88 -14.20
C MET A 438 -19.22 -6.36 -14.58
N ALA A 439 -17.99 -6.69 -14.97
CA ALA A 439 -17.62 -8.08 -15.25
C ALA A 439 -17.64 -8.94 -13.97
N ARG A 440 -17.07 -8.43 -12.87
CA ARG A 440 -17.06 -9.11 -11.55
C ARG A 440 -18.48 -9.36 -11.00
N GLU A 441 -19.37 -8.38 -11.06
CA GLU A 441 -20.80 -8.54 -10.68
C GLU A 441 -21.49 -9.65 -11.48
N SER A 442 -21.17 -9.79 -12.78
CA SER A 442 -21.74 -10.83 -13.64
C SER A 442 -21.41 -12.26 -13.19
N HIS A 443 -20.30 -12.43 -12.46
CA HIS A 443 -19.82 -13.70 -11.93
C HIS A 443 -20.24 -14.00 -10.48
N LYS A 444 -20.93 -13.07 -9.79
CA LYS A 444 -21.37 -13.31 -8.40
C LYS A 444 -22.41 -14.42 -8.31
N ALA A 445 -22.27 -15.27 -7.28
CA ALA A 445 -23.16 -16.39 -7.04
C ALA A 445 -24.57 -15.89 -6.67
N LYS A 446 -25.54 -16.07 -7.58
CA LYS A 446 -26.92 -15.59 -7.39
C LYS A 446 -27.58 -16.29 -6.19
N PRO A 447 -28.24 -15.57 -5.27
CA PRO A 447 -29.02 -16.18 -4.19
C PRO A 447 -30.05 -17.17 -4.74
N GLY A 448 -30.00 -18.43 -4.28
CA GLY A 448 -30.79 -19.54 -4.82
C GLY A 448 -30.02 -20.49 -5.76
N SER A 449 -28.79 -20.14 -6.17
CA SER A 449 -27.97 -20.94 -7.09
C SER A 449 -27.66 -22.36 -6.60
N ALA A 450 -27.84 -22.72 -5.32
CA ALA A 450 -27.64 -24.09 -4.83
C ALA A 450 -28.46 -25.15 -5.61
N PHE A 451 -29.71 -24.86 -5.94
CA PHE A 451 -30.55 -25.77 -6.74
C PHE A 451 -30.16 -25.75 -8.23
N GLN A 452 -29.59 -24.64 -8.71
CA GLN A 452 -29.11 -24.47 -10.09
C GLN A 452 -27.74 -25.11 -10.33
N GLY A 453 -26.88 -25.15 -9.30
CA GLY A 453 -25.64 -25.93 -9.29
C GLY A 453 -25.94 -27.42 -9.25
N LEU A 454 -26.95 -27.84 -8.48
CA LEU A 454 -27.43 -29.23 -8.51
C LEU A 454 -28.03 -29.59 -9.89
N SER A 455 -28.80 -28.70 -10.54
CA SER A 455 -29.34 -28.98 -11.87
C SER A 455 -28.28 -28.94 -12.98
N ALA A 456 -27.24 -28.11 -12.88
CA ALA A 456 -26.09 -28.10 -13.79
C ALA A 456 -25.18 -29.32 -13.61
N TRP A 457 -24.97 -29.75 -12.36
CA TRP A 457 -24.31 -31.02 -12.05
C TRP A 457 -25.11 -32.21 -12.59
N LEU A 458 -26.44 -32.19 -12.43
CA LEU A 458 -27.31 -33.23 -13.01
C LEU A 458 -27.33 -33.20 -14.54
N SER A 459 -27.37 -32.04 -15.21
CA SER A 459 -27.39 -31.99 -16.69
C SER A 459 -26.07 -32.46 -17.30
N SER A 460 -24.94 -32.24 -16.62
CA SER A 460 -23.63 -32.76 -17.05
C SER A 460 -23.45 -34.28 -16.93
N PHE A 461 -24.47 -35.04 -16.47
CA PHE A 461 -24.49 -36.51 -16.59
C PHE A 461 -25.08 -37.03 -17.92
N TRP A 462 -25.80 -36.23 -18.71
CA TRP A 462 -26.68 -36.76 -19.77
C TRP A 462 -26.35 -36.33 -21.21
N GLU A 463 -25.47 -35.35 -21.43
CA GLU A 463 -25.02 -34.93 -22.77
C GLU A 463 -23.50 -34.69 -22.81
N SER A 464 -22.90 -34.71 -24.01
CA SER A 464 -21.48 -34.41 -24.23
C SER A 464 -21.25 -33.21 -25.19
N PRO A 465 -21.46 -31.96 -24.73
CA PRO A 465 -21.31 -30.75 -25.54
C PRO A 465 -19.92 -30.06 -25.42
N SER A 466 -18.91 -30.74 -24.89
CA SER A 466 -17.64 -30.14 -24.43
C SER A 466 -17.03 -29.16 -25.43
N ALA A 467 -16.70 -29.60 -26.66
CA ALA A 467 -15.98 -28.76 -27.63
C ALA A 467 -16.69 -27.46 -28.08
N VAL A 468 -17.98 -27.26 -27.77
CA VAL A 468 -18.70 -26.00 -28.00
C VAL A 468 -18.84 -25.20 -26.71
N ALA A 469 -19.17 -25.88 -25.59
CA ALA A 469 -19.22 -25.26 -24.27
C ALA A 469 -17.84 -24.71 -23.85
N ASP A 470 -16.76 -25.47 -24.06
CA ASP A 470 -15.37 -25.08 -23.81
C ASP A 470 -14.97 -23.88 -24.65
N ARG A 471 -15.40 -23.81 -25.92
CA ARG A 471 -15.12 -22.65 -26.79
C ARG A 471 -15.87 -21.41 -26.33
N GLN A 472 -17.15 -21.51 -25.98
CA GLN A 472 -17.90 -20.37 -25.46
C GLN A 472 -17.37 -19.94 -24.09
N ALA A 473 -17.04 -20.88 -23.20
CA ALA A 473 -16.43 -20.60 -21.89
C ALA A 473 -15.03 -19.97 -22.03
N GLN A 474 -14.22 -20.43 -22.98
CA GLN A 474 -12.92 -19.82 -23.30
C GLN A 474 -13.10 -18.41 -23.89
N GLN A 475 -14.04 -18.22 -24.83
CA GLN A 475 -14.28 -16.92 -25.47
C GLN A 475 -14.89 -15.88 -24.51
N LEU A 476 -15.76 -16.32 -23.59
CA LEU A 476 -16.22 -15.52 -22.44
C LEU A 476 -15.01 -15.18 -21.55
N LYS A 477 -14.25 -16.18 -21.10
CA LYS A 477 -13.06 -15.99 -20.26
C LYS A 477 -12.02 -15.05 -20.87
N GLU A 478 -11.78 -15.10 -22.19
CA GLU A 478 -10.91 -14.17 -22.90
C GLU A 478 -11.48 -12.74 -22.95
N THR A 479 -12.81 -12.60 -23.11
CA THR A 479 -13.52 -11.30 -23.08
C THR A 479 -13.55 -10.69 -21.68
N ASP A 480 -13.69 -11.51 -20.63
CA ASP A 480 -13.78 -11.04 -19.25
C ASP A 480 -12.37 -10.74 -18.68
N LEU A 481 -11.37 -11.57 -18.99
CA LEU A 481 -9.95 -11.28 -18.71
C LEU A 481 -9.41 -10.03 -19.43
N SER A 482 -10.03 -9.60 -20.54
CA SER A 482 -9.66 -8.33 -21.18
C SER A 482 -10.08 -7.11 -20.35
N ARG A 483 -11.09 -7.24 -19.48
CA ARG A 483 -11.57 -6.19 -18.56
C ARG A 483 -11.00 -6.28 -17.15
N GLU A 484 -10.43 -7.41 -16.76
CA GLU A 484 -9.80 -7.58 -15.44
C GLU A 484 -8.41 -6.92 -15.38
N PHE A 485 -8.27 -5.81 -14.64
CA PHE A 485 -7.01 -5.06 -14.49
C PHE A 485 -6.43 -5.15 -13.07
N GLY A 486 -7.09 -5.86 -12.15
CA GLY A 486 -6.69 -5.96 -10.75
C GLY A 486 -6.91 -4.69 -9.94
N ILE A 487 -7.76 -3.77 -10.40
CA ILE A 487 -8.02 -2.49 -9.73
C ILE A 487 -8.80 -2.71 -8.43
N GLY A 488 -8.44 -1.96 -7.40
CA GLY A 488 -9.21 -1.70 -6.18
C GLY A 488 -8.82 -0.36 -5.56
N LEU A 489 -9.42 -0.01 -4.42
CA LEU A 489 -9.35 1.33 -3.82
C LEU A 489 -8.86 1.30 -2.36
N ASP A 490 -8.15 2.35 -1.94
CA ASP A 490 -7.73 2.56 -0.56
C ASP A 490 -8.86 3.16 0.31
N TYR A 491 -9.93 2.38 0.50
CA TYR A 491 -11.15 2.78 1.24
C TYR A 491 -10.91 3.34 2.66
N ALA A 492 -9.78 3.02 3.29
CA ALA A 492 -9.44 3.44 4.65
C ALA A 492 -8.38 4.56 4.72
N SER A 493 -7.91 5.04 3.57
CA SER A 493 -6.81 6.01 3.45
C SER A 493 -5.53 5.57 4.17
N GLY A 494 -5.17 4.29 4.06
CA GLY A 494 -3.96 3.72 4.66
C GLY A 494 -2.69 4.01 3.85
N LEU A 495 -2.81 4.03 2.53
CA LEU A 495 -1.74 4.36 1.59
C LEU A 495 -1.75 5.87 1.34
N ALA A 496 -2.87 6.38 0.84
CA ALA A 496 -3.07 7.76 0.43
C ALA A 496 -4.40 8.30 0.99
N PHE A 497 -4.32 9.47 1.62
CA PHE A 497 -5.50 10.21 2.06
C PHE A 497 -5.87 11.28 1.03
N GLU A 498 -7.04 11.12 0.41
CA GLU A 498 -7.66 12.15 -0.43
C GLU A 498 -8.30 13.22 0.46
N ALA A 499 -7.79 14.45 0.45
CA ALA A 499 -8.36 15.55 1.24
C ALA A 499 -9.74 16.08 0.77
N PRO A 500 -10.12 16.08 -0.53
CA PRO A 500 -11.45 16.51 -0.97
C PRO A 500 -12.56 15.81 -0.17
N HIS A 501 -13.50 16.61 0.36
CA HIS A 501 -14.64 16.15 1.16
C HIS A 501 -14.30 15.39 2.47
N ALA A 502 -13.03 15.31 2.86
CA ALA A 502 -12.53 14.44 3.92
C ALA A 502 -11.54 15.10 4.89
N ASP A 503 -11.03 16.28 4.55
CA ASP A 503 -10.15 17.13 5.37
C ASP A 503 -10.68 17.33 6.80
N GLY A 504 -12.00 17.50 6.93
CA GLY A 504 -12.71 17.66 8.20
C GLY A 504 -12.66 16.45 9.14
N ASP A 505 -12.18 15.28 8.71
CA ASP A 505 -12.02 14.09 9.56
C ASP A 505 -10.58 13.90 10.11
N MET A 506 -9.66 14.82 9.77
CA MET A 506 -8.23 14.69 10.06
C MET A 506 -7.78 15.58 11.22
N GLU A 507 -7.03 15.01 12.17
CA GLU A 507 -6.40 15.76 13.26
C GLU A 507 -4.89 15.52 13.32
N TRP A 508 -4.17 16.53 13.82
CA TRP A 508 -2.74 16.44 14.13
C TRP A 508 -2.54 15.78 15.50
N VAL A 509 -2.45 14.44 15.52
CA VAL A 509 -2.43 13.62 16.74
C VAL A 509 -1.00 13.26 17.14
N LYS A 510 -0.66 13.48 18.41
CA LYS A 510 0.57 12.99 19.04
C LYS A 510 0.23 11.87 20.01
N PHE A 511 0.33 10.62 19.56
CA PHE A 511 -0.17 9.44 20.30
C PHE A 511 0.46 9.24 21.70
N GLY A 512 1.69 9.71 21.93
CA GLY A 512 2.36 9.67 23.24
C GLY A 512 1.90 10.76 24.21
N ASP A 513 0.95 11.59 23.80
CA ASP A 513 0.35 12.68 24.59
C ASP A 513 -1.17 12.43 24.70
N SER A 514 -1.60 11.98 25.88
CA SER A 514 -3.01 11.67 26.10
C SER A 514 -3.90 12.92 26.03
N ALA A 515 -3.39 14.13 26.25
CA ALA A 515 -4.18 15.35 26.08
C ALA A 515 -4.42 15.65 24.58
N SER A 516 -3.40 15.42 23.73
CA SER A 516 -3.56 15.48 22.26
C SER A 516 -4.60 14.47 21.77
N VAL A 517 -4.53 13.22 22.22
CA VAL A 517 -5.51 12.18 21.87
C VAL A 517 -6.91 12.57 22.35
N HIS A 518 -7.11 12.95 23.61
CA HIS A 518 -8.45 13.35 24.09
C HIS A 518 -9.00 14.57 23.35
N ALA A 519 -8.19 15.58 23.05
CA ALA A 519 -8.63 16.77 22.32
C ALA A 519 -9.10 16.44 20.89
N ALA A 520 -8.38 15.57 20.18
CA ALA A 520 -8.76 15.12 18.84
C ALA A 520 -10.09 14.34 18.84
N ASN A 521 -10.30 13.41 19.77
CA ASN A 521 -11.58 12.70 19.89
C ASN A 521 -12.73 13.65 20.28
N ALA A 522 -12.50 14.56 21.25
CA ALA A 522 -13.51 15.47 21.76
C ALA A 522 -14.01 16.47 20.70
N LYS A 523 -13.12 16.95 19.81
CA LYS A 523 -13.47 17.82 18.67
C LYS A 523 -14.49 17.18 17.73
N HIS A 524 -14.52 15.84 17.65
CA HIS A 524 -15.43 15.05 16.81
C HIS A 524 -16.55 14.35 17.57
N GLY A 525 -16.66 14.58 18.89
CA GLY A 525 -17.67 13.92 19.74
C GLY A 525 -17.46 12.41 19.95
N ILE A 526 -16.28 11.87 19.62
CA ILE A 526 -15.98 10.45 19.69
C ILE A 526 -15.72 10.05 21.16
N SER A 527 -16.54 9.17 21.73
CA SER A 527 -16.29 8.59 23.07
C SER A 527 -15.31 7.42 23.02
N ASP A 528 -15.42 6.58 21.99
CA ASP A 528 -14.79 5.26 21.92
C ASP A 528 -13.56 5.36 21.00
N SER A 529 -12.44 5.79 21.59
CA SER A 529 -11.28 6.27 20.83
C SER A 529 -10.54 5.21 20.01
N ARG A 530 -10.63 5.36 18.67
CA ARG A 530 -9.87 4.58 17.68
C ARG A 530 -8.42 5.04 17.53
N ILE A 531 -8.10 6.27 17.94
CA ILE A 531 -6.73 6.84 17.95
C ILE A 531 -6.02 6.71 19.31
N SER A 532 -6.48 5.79 20.16
CA SER A 532 -5.91 5.54 21.50
C SER A 532 -4.50 4.94 21.48
N ASN A 533 -4.11 4.31 20.37
CA ASN A 533 -2.79 3.77 20.10
C ASN A 533 -2.38 4.11 18.66
N ILE A 534 -1.08 4.17 18.38
CA ILE A 534 -0.58 4.28 17.00
C ILE A 534 -0.67 2.92 16.30
N GLY A 535 -0.81 2.92 14.96
CA GLY A 535 -0.75 1.69 14.16
C GLY A 535 0.54 0.90 14.42
N PRO A 536 0.49 -0.44 14.60
CA PRO A 536 1.65 -1.26 14.96
C PRO A 536 2.70 -1.29 13.85
N ASP A 537 2.25 -1.23 12.60
CA ASP A 537 3.01 -1.03 11.37
C ASP A 537 3.81 0.29 11.37
N VAL A 538 3.22 1.38 11.85
CA VAL A 538 3.90 2.67 12.01
C VAL A 538 4.92 2.57 13.14
N GLY A 539 4.50 2.04 14.30
CA GLY A 539 5.34 1.90 15.49
C GLY A 539 6.55 0.97 15.32
N ALA A 540 6.44 -0.04 14.46
CA ALA A 540 7.53 -0.97 14.13
C ALA A 540 8.46 -0.47 13.01
N SER A 541 8.06 0.55 12.25
CA SER A 541 8.89 1.14 11.20
C SER A 541 10.08 1.94 11.77
N LEU A 542 11.09 2.21 10.94
CA LEU A 542 12.25 3.01 11.38
C LEU A 542 11.82 4.37 11.95
N PRO A 543 12.34 4.79 13.12
CA PRO A 543 11.93 6.03 13.79
C PRO A 543 11.98 7.28 12.88
N PRO A 544 11.15 8.31 13.14
CA PRO A 544 11.08 9.52 12.31
C PRO A 544 12.46 10.17 12.11
N PHE A 545 13.22 10.37 13.18
CA PHE A 545 14.57 10.98 13.12
C PHE A 545 15.71 9.96 12.94
N TRP A 546 15.41 8.72 12.53
CA TRP A 546 16.46 7.72 12.30
C TRP A 546 17.40 8.12 11.16
N THR A 547 18.70 8.07 11.42
CA THR A 547 19.77 8.32 10.45
C THR A 547 21.11 7.75 10.93
N TYR A 548 22.06 7.59 9.99
CA TYR A 548 23.48 7.36 10.25
C TYR A 548 24.26 8.64 10.60
N SER A 549 23.74 9.82 10.24
CA SER A 549 24.45 11.09 10.44
C SER A 549 24.52 11.54 11.90
N HIS A 550 25.54 12.33 12.22
CA HIS A 550 25.73 13.02 13.50
C HIS A 550 25.17 14.46 13.52
N GLU A 551 24.36 14.81 12.52
CA GLU A 551 23.68 16.11 12.44
C GLU A 551 22.84 16.44 13.70
N THR A 552 22.74 17.72 14.05
CA THR A 552 21.97 18.16 15.22
C THR A 552 20.48 18.15 14.91
N LEU A 553 19.89 16.98 15.12
CA LEU A 553 18.48 16.61 15.03
C LEU A 553 17.98 16.10 16.40
N PRO A 554 16.66 15.93 16.60
CA PRO A 554 16.13 15.12 17.71
C PRO A 554 16.68 13.68 17.68
N SER A 555 16.63 12.97 18.81
CA SER A 555 17.25 11.64 18.91
C SER A 555 16.76 10.68 17.82
N ARG A 556 17.70 9.96 17.18
CA ARG A 556 17.42 8.89 16.21
C ARG A 556 16.58 7.72 16.76
N SER A 557 16.37 7.67 18.08
CA SER A 557 15.49 6.72 18.77
C SER A 557 14.16 7.32 19.22
N THR A 558 13.81 8.54 18.81
CA THR A 558 12.52 9.19 19.14
C THR A 558 11.39 8.39 18.49
N PRO A 559 10.47 7.77 19.24
CA PRO A 559 9.42 6.93 18.67
C PRO A 559 8.38 7.77 17.90
N TRP A 560 7.65 7.13 16.97
CA TRP A 560 6.56 7.76 16.22
C TRP A 560 5.45 8.34 17.10
N THR A 561 5.23 7.80 18.31
CA THR A 561 4.30 8.36 19.30
C THR A 561 4.69 9.75 19.81
N ASN A 562 5.96 10.15 19.71
CA ASN A 562 6.46 11.43 20.22
C ASN A 562 6.43 12.57 19.18
N VAL A 563 6.07 12.28 17.91
CA VAL A 563 5.80 13.29 16.87
C VAL A 563 4.29 13.48 16.66
N SER A 564 3.90 14.60 16.05
CA SER A 564 2.53 14.82 15.62
C SER A 564 2.31 14.27 14.22
N LEU A 565 1.21 13.56 14.00
CA LEU A 565 0.87 12.87 12.76
C LEU A 565 -0.58 13.18 12.38
N LEU A 566 -0.79 13.67 11.16
CA LEU A 566 -2.11 13.85 10.57
C LEU A 566 -2.78 12.48 10.47
N THR A 567 -3.91 12.31 11.17
CA THR A 567 -4.57 11.02 11.40
C THR A 567 -6.07 11.18 11.26
N ASN A 568 -6.72 10.27 10.53
CA ASN A 568 -8.18 10.21 10.45
C ASN A 568 -8.73 9.68 11.78
N VAL A 569 -9.51 10.49 12.50
CA VAL A 569 -9.99 10.10 13.84
C VAL A 569 -11.11 9.05 13.81
N TRP A 570 -11.84 8.97 12.68
CA TRP A 570 -13.00 8.09 12.51
C TRP A 570 -12.59 6.68 12.10
N THR A 571 -11.55 6.51 11.30
CA THR A 571 -10.96 5.20 11.00
C THR A 571 -9.86 4.80 11.99
N GLY A 572 -9.21 5.77 12.63
CA GLY A 572 -7.99 5.58 13.43
C GLY A 572 -6.69 5.55 12.61
N VAL A 573 -6.77 5.78 11.29
CA VAL A 573 -5.66 5.55 10.36
C VAL A 573 -4.82 6.83 10.17
N THR A 574 -3.51 6.72 10.43
CA THR A 574 -2.51 7.70 10.03
C THR A 574 -2.05 7.38 8.60
N PRO A 575 -2.43 8.12 7.54
CA PRO A 575 -2.01 7.86 6.16
C PRO A 575 -0.48 7.95 5.97
N ALA A 576 0.04 7.15 5.03
CA ALA A 576 1.44 7.23 4.62
C ALA A 576 1.71 8.42 3.67
N ILE A 577 0.73 8.73 2.80
CA ILE A 577 0.75 9.79 1.80
C ILE A 577 -0.48 10.69 2.01
N ILE A 578 -0.32 12.01 1.89
CA ILE A 578 -1.38 13.01 1.99
C ILE A 578 -1.57 13.60 0.59
N GLN A 579 -2.77 13.53 0.03
CA GLN A 579 -3.12 14.20 -1.23
C GLN A 579 -4.07 15.36 -0.93
N HIS A 580 -3.62 16.58 -1.19
CA HIS A 580 -4.40 17.79 -0.93
C HIS A 580 -5.43 18.05 -2.02
N ASP A 581 -6.51 18.76 -1.69
CA ASP A 581 -7.44 19.21 -2.72
C ASP A 581 -6.73 20.10 -3.76
N ILE A 582 -6.80 19.65 -5.01
CA ILE A 582 -6.21 20.30 -6.17
C ILE A 582 -7.01 21.54 -6.60
N ASN A 583 -8.32 21.60 -6.32
CA ASN A 583 -9.18 22.72 -6.68
C ASN A 583 -8.86 23.95 -5.82
N ASN A 584 -8.65 23.75 -4.53
CA ASN A 584 -8.11 24.76 -3.61
C ASN A 584 -6.59 24.98 -3.76
N TYR A 585 -6.09 25.12 -5.00
CA TYR A 585 -4.65 25.31 -5.28
C TYR A 585 -4.08 26.64 -4.77
N LYS A 586 -4.92 27.62 -4.44
CA LYS A 586 -4.47 28.98 -4.06
C LYS A 586 -4.03 29.04 -2.58
N THR A 587 -3.53 30.19 -2.18
CA THR A 587 -3.19 30.50 -0.77
C THR A 587 -4.41 30.40 0.13
N ASP A 588 -4.20 30.36 1.45
CA ASP A 588 -5.22 30.12 2.50
C ASP A 588 -5.81 28.69 2.53
N SER A 589 -5.34 27.79 1.65
CA SER A 589 -5.70 26.37 1.67
C SER A 589 -5.08 25.61 2.85
N LEU A 590 -5.70 24.49 3.26
CA LEU A 590 -5.16 23.63 4.34
C LEU A 590 -3.74 23.14 4.05
N ARG A 591 -3.36 22.98 2.78
CA ARG A 591 -1.99 22.67 2.33
C ARG A 591 -0.96 23.76 2.71
N GLU A 592 -1.37 25.00 2.95
CA GLU A 592 -0.46 26.06 3.41
C GLU A 592 -0.25 26.03 4.94
N SER A 593 -1.34 25.79 5.69
CA SER A 593 -1.31 25.76 7.16
C SER A 593 -0.79 24.44 7.72
N TRP A 594 -1.19 23.30 7.15
CA TRP A 594 -0.71 21.97 7.53
C TRP A 594 0.79 21.78 7.30
N TRP A 595 1.41 22.52 6.36
CA TRP A 595 2.85 22.39 6.10
C TRP A 595 3.69 22.76 7.33
N SER A 596 3.25 23.76 8.10
CA SER A 596 3.90 24.14 9.37
C SER A 596 3.80 23.07 10.47
N ASN A 597 2.86 22.13 10.36
CA ASN A 597 2.55 21.14 11.39
C ASN A 597 3.25 19.79 11.18
N ILE A 598 3.69 19.48 9.95
CA ILE A 598 4.28 18.18 9.64
C ILE A 598 5.63 18.00 10.36
N TRP A 599 5.82 16.83 10.97
CA TRP A 599 6.78 16.65 12.06
C TRP A 599 8.24 16.96 11.73
N TYR A 600 8.63 16.87 10.46
CA TYR A 600 9.98 17.17 9.99
C TYR A 600 10.20 18.63 9.58
N GLN A 601 9.14 19.46 9.43
CA GLN A 601 9.20 20.80 8.81
C GLN A 601 10.37 21.65 9.35
N LYS A 602 10.40 21.82 10.68
CA LYS A 602 11.41 22.58 11.43
C LYS A 602 12.86 22.11 11.20
N TYR A 603 13.03 20.87 10.76
CA TYR A 603 14.31 20.20 10.53
C TYR A 603 14.59 19.95 9.04
N GLY A 604 13.68 20.35 8.14
CA GLY A 604 13.61 19.87 6.77
C GLY A 604 14.92 19.97 6.00
N ARG A 605 15.58 21.13 6.05
CA ARG A 605 16.88 21.34 5.38
C ARG A 605 17.93 20.33 5.84
N LYS A 606 18.11 20.18 7.16
CA LYS A 606 19.05 19.21 7.74
C LYS A 606 18.71 17.77 7.40
N MET A 607 17.43 17.42 7.40
CA MET A 607 17.02 16.06 7.05
C MET A 607 17.19 15.78 5.54
N PHE A 608 17.17 16.81 4.69
CA PHE A 608 17.52 16.72 3.27
C PHE A 608 19.05 16.61 3.06
N ASP A 609 19.84 17.43 3.74
CA ASP A 609 21.32 17.32 3.80
C ASP A 609 21.73 15.88 4.18
N VAL A 610 21.04 15.31 5.18
CA VAL A 610 21.21 13.94 5.66
C VAL A 610 20.78 12.87 4.65
N HIS A 611 19.67 13.06 3.93
CA HIS A 611 19.24 12.09 2.89
C HIS A 611 20.28 11.97 1.78
N VAL A 612 20.75 13.12 1.29
CA VAL A 612 21.77 13.25 0.23
C VAL A 612 23.10 12.59 0.63
N GLN A 613 23.47 12.67 1.91
CA GLN A 613 24.65 12.01 2.47
C GLN A 613 24.43 10.53 2.86
N SER A 614 23.19 10.03 2.90
CA SER A 614 22.89 8.68 3.40
C SER A 614 23.22 7.62 2.35
N PRO A 615 23.80 6.47 2.75
CA PRO A 615 24.17 5.40 1.83
C PRO A 615 22.96 4.82 1.09
N ILE A 616 23.21 4.25 -0.09
CA ILE A 616 22.20 3.50 -0.86
C ILE A 616 21.90 2.19 -0.12
N GLY A 617 20.62 1.85 0.00
CA GLY A 617 20.14 0.66 0.71
C GLY A 617 18.68 0.36 0.35
N PRO A 618 18.12 -0.76 0.85
CA PRO A 618 16.71 -1.06 0.67
C PRO A 618 15.84 -0.05 1.44
N VAL A 619 14.84 0.51 0.76
CA VAL A 619 13.86 1.46 1.33
C VAL A 619 12.78 0.76 2.17
N ALA A 620 12.57 -0.54 1.92
CA ALA A 620 11.63 -1.40 2.64
C ALA A 620 11.97 -2.89 2.45
N ILE A 621 11.45 -3.75 3.34
CA ILE A 621 11.50 -5.22 3.22
C ILE A 621 10.09 -5.78 3.47
N SER A 622 9.36 -6.09 2.39
CA SER A 622 7.92 -6.41 2.43
C SER A 622 7.50 -7.36 1.29
N GLY A 623 6.29 -7.93 1.36
CA GLY A 623 5.72 -8.86 0.39
C GLY A 623 4.29 -9.26 0.69
N TYR A 624 3.64 -9.94 -0.25
CA TYR A 624 2.28 -10.47 -0.10
C TYR A 624 2.21 -11.60 0.93
N ASP A 625 3.29 -12.39 1.03
CA ASP A 625 3.51 -13.46 1.99
C ASP A 625 5.02 -13.63 2.26
N ALA A 626 5.40 -14.69 2.98
CA ALA A 626 6.80 -14.99 3.28
C ALA A 626 7.63 -15.39 2.04
N ALA A 627 7.02 -15.99 1.02
CA ALA A 627 7.72 -16.48 -0.19
C ALA A 627 7.94 -15.38 -1.23
N SER A 628 7.01 -14.41 -1.27
CA SER A 628 7.03 -13.21 -2.13
C SER A 628 7.68 -12.00 -1.44
N ARG A 629 8.31 -12.18 -0.29
CA ARG A 629 9.02 -11.12 0.44
C ARG A 629 10.27 -10.68 -0.32
N ARG A 630 10.40 -9.38 -0.57
CA ARG A 630 11.51 -8.79 -1.34
C ARG A 630 12.22 -7.71 -0.52
N GLN A 631 13.47 -7.45 -0.86
CA GLN A 631 14.12 -6.17 -0.52
C GLN A 631 13.77 -5.17 -1.61
N TRP A 632 13.15 -4.05 -1.23
CA TRP A 632 12.74 -2.99 -2.14
C TRP A 632 13.80 -1.90 -2.17
N TRP A 633 14.36 -1.61 -3.34
CA TRP A 633 15.43 -0.64 -3.54
C TRP A 633 14.93 0.57 -4.33
N SER A 634 15.63 1.71 -4.23
CA SER A 634 15.46 2.77 -5.22
C SER A 634 15.88 2.28 -6.61
N ALA A 635 15.12 2.63 -7.64
CA ALA A 635 15.56 2.44 -9.03
C ALA A 635 16.63 3.45 -9.47
N GLU A 636 16.87 4.48 -8.65
CA GLU A 636 17.80 5.57 -8.90
C GLU A 636 18.82 5.68 -7.75
N ASP A 637 20.10 5.62 -8.08
CA ASP A 637 21.23 5.68 -7.14
C ASP A 637 21.61 7.12 -6.75
N TRP A 638 21.25 8.08 -7.60
CA TRP A 638 21.51 9.52 -7.40
C TRP A 638 20.50 10.11 -6.42
N LYS A 639 20.83 11.21 -5.73
CA LYS A 639 19.96 11.86 -4.74
C LYS A 639 19.90 13.39 -4.85
N GLY A 640 18.84 13.98 -4.29
CA GLY A 640 18.68 15.43 -4.16
C GLY A 640 18.40 16.12 -5.49
N GLY A 641 17.42 15.63 -6.24
CA GLY A 641 17.09 16.11 -7.57
C GLY A 641 15.92 15.32 -8.17
N ALA A 642 15.91 15.17 -9.50
CA ALA A 642 14.89 14.42 -10.22
C ALA A 642 15.41 13.89 -11.56
N ARG A 643 14.78 12.83 -12.09
CA ARG A 643 14.90 12.47 -13.52
C ARG A 643 13.62 12.81 -14.27
N ASN A 644 13.71 13.02 -15.57
CA ASN A 644 12.55 13.05 -16.46
C ASN A 644 12.72 12.03 -17.60
N GLU A 645 11.72 11.94 -18.49
CA GLU A 645 11.67 10.99 -19.62
C GLU A 645 12.91 10.97 -20.54
N THR A 646 13.69 12.06 -20.62
CA THR A 646 14.93 12.08 -21.42
C THR A 646 16.12 11.39 -20.74
N ARG A 647 15.93 10.90 -19.50
CA ARG A 647 16.95 10.35 -18.59
C ARG A 647 17.99 11.37 -18.13
N PHE A 648 17.77 12.67 -18.38
CA PHE A 648 18.58 13.72 -17.80
C PHE A 648 18.35 13.79 -16.27
N TRP A 649 19.41 14.03 -15.52
CA TRP A 649 19.33 14.29 -14.08
C TRP A 649 19.30 15.80 -13.84
N TRP A 650 18.20 16.27 -13.28
CA TRP A 650 18.04 17.65 -12.81
C TRP A 650 18.45 17.70 -11.33
N ARG A 651 19.33 18.63 -10.96
CA ARG A 651 19.72 18.85 -9.56
C ARG A 651 18.61 19.60 -8.83
N TYR A 652 18.57 19.55 -7.49
CA TYR A 652 17.54 20.27 -6.73
C TYR A 652 17.46 21.75 -7.12
N GLU A 653 18.59 22.44 -7.30
CA GLU A 653 18.59 23.86 -7.69
C GLU A 653 17.94 24.11 -9.07
N ASP A 654 18.13 23.21 -10.05
CA ASP A 654 17.55 23.33 -11.40
C ASP A 654 16.01 23.15 -11.38
N VAL A 655 15.51 22.35 -10.44
CA VAL A 655 14.09 22.04 -10.26
C VAL A 655 13.42 23.05 -9.31
N CYS A 656 14.05 23.33 -8.18
CA CYS A 656 13.46 23.93 -6.98
C CYS A 656 14.10 25.25 -6.53
N GLY A 657 15.19 25.71 -7.15
CA GLY A 657 15.78 27.02 -6.86
C GLY A 657 14.75 28.15 -6.94
N GLY A 658 14.75 29.01 -5.93
CA GLY A 658 13.76 30.09 -5.72
C GLY A 658 12.56 29.72 -4.85
N THR A 659 12.34 28.44 -4.51
CA THR A 659 11.19 27.99 -3.68
C THR A 659 11.52 27.80 -2.20
N GLU A 660 12.79 27.85 -1.82
CA GLU A 660 13.33 27.39 -0.54
C GLU A 660 12.78 28.15 0.68
N GLN A 661 12.37 29.41 0.49
CA GLN A 661 11.73 30.20 1.55
C GLN A 661 10.41 29.60 2.02
N GLU A 662 9.61 29.03 1.11
CA GLU A 662 8.33 28.38 1.42
C GLU A 662 8.48 26.88 1.68
N VAL A 663 9.43 26.22 1.01
CA VAL A 663 9.69 24.79 1.22
C VAL A 663 10.27 24.54 2.62
N PHE A 664 11.33 25.27 3.01
CA PHE A 664 11.98 25.05 4.32
C PHE A 664 11.46 25.97 5.43
N ARG A 665 10.87 27.14 5.11
CA ARG A 665 10.44 28.19 6.07
C ARG A 665 11.50 28.60 7.11
N ASP A 666 12.78 28.30 6.86
CA ASP A 666 13.89 28.43 7.82
C ASP A 666 14.71 29.73 7.68
N LYS A 667 14.34 30.58 6.71
CA LYS A 667 14.97 31.88 6.40
C LYS A 667 16.46 31.84 6.06
N LYS A 668 17.04 30.67 5.71
CA LYS A 668 18.46 30.56 5.33
C LYS A 668 18.76 30.82 3.85
N GLY A 669 17.74 31.16 3.04
CA GLY A 669 17.90 31.37 1.60
C GLY A 669 17.94 30.06 0.79
N PRO A 670 18.60 30.03 -0.37
CA PRO A 670 18.57 28.91 -1.31
C PRO A 670 19.20 27.62 -0.76
N TRP A 671 19.02 26.50 -1.47
CA TRP A 671 19.70 25.23 -1.22
C TRP A 671 20.28 24.69 -2.52
N TYR A 672 21.51 24.19 -2.46
CA TYR A 672 22.23 23.64 -3.61
C TYR A 672 22.73 22.25 -3.28
N LEU A 673 22.59 21.32 -4.23
CA LEU A 673 23.17 19.98 -4.11
C LEU A 673 24.70 20.13 -4.01
N PRO A 674 25.39 19.48 -3.04
CA PRO A 674 26.84 19.63 -2.91
C PRO A 674 27.58 19.31 -4.21
N SER A 675 28.58 20.12 -4.57
CA SER A 675 29.30 19.98 -5.86
C SER A 675 30.16 18.71 -5.95
N ASN A 676 30.25 17.95 -4.86
CA ASN A 676 31.00 16.71 -4.71
C ASN A 676 30.10 15.47 -4.48
N HIS A 677 28.79 15.60 -4.76
CA HIS A 677 27.81 14.52 -4.78
C HIS A 677 27.55 14.09 -6.24
#